data_AF-A0A9D9L1Q8-F1
#
_entry.id   AF-A0A9D9L1Q8-F1
#
_cell.length_a   1.000
_cell.length_b   1.000
_cell.length_c   1.000
_cell.angle_alpha   90.00
_cell.angle_beta   90.00
_cell.angle_gamma   90.00
#
_symmetry.space_group_name_H-M   'P 1'
#
loop_
_entity.id
_entity.type
_entity.pdbx_description
1 polymer ?
#
loop_
_entity_poly.entity_id
_entity_poly.type
_entity_poly.pdbx_seq_one_letter_code
_entity_poly.pdbx_strand_id
1 'polypeptide(L)'
;KPSYTQDEVGDGTTYKRVSSTEKDTWNAKGTYSKPSGGIPKSDLASAVQSSLEKADSALQSESDPTVPSWAKQTNKPSYTQDEVGDGTTYKRVSSTEKDTWNAKGTYSKPSGGIPKSDLASAVQTSLGKADSALQSESDPTVPSWAKQTNKPSYNSDEISDTNRTHKFATQAQLNQISTNQSNILYGLQTGVKNIIRLNPGTYNNNVATFTVNNDGEVIINSSSAGTSAITIGEFELPAGNYVSWYDNTASDGKCDVRLMNGSTRLSAQFTLSSATTIRADVYSYAVNSNIVIKPMLCTASAWAQEPNVYRKPALPNYDLTRMVSDLQKKAVKVYTYHVNPNESDPEDAVTYLDDATGLTPAKMGASSFSYGSWANAWFLPKPCMLKSDGTVAYYLNPNDYSKKTDGTASDIADSAFDGNVMLEFPKIWVKRVNDGNGARTVSIAPVNVDGTYKCWSNINADNQEVDHFYLPAYNGTIHSSKMRSLSGVTLNATYAPNYNRSQEVTAAAANNPSGKNMWYTETWADMCLVYDLLYLMGKSLDVQRTFGQGLSTGGETAMRAYVTGAHNDKGLFYGDTIGTSTAVKVLGMENLWGCRWHEVAGLINDNGTLKVKMTYGVADGSTTVGYNTTGAGYLNYGSTYGTEGFVKKMQADNTMGYKIIETAGTDATYYCDYYYVNNSQSNYALLGGRSGIGSSCGFYVHLGTGAGIANWYIGGALSCRPQVG
;
A
#
# COMPACT_ATOMS: atom_id res chain seq x y z
N LYS A 1 77.08 70.71 -46.33
CA LYS A 1 75.62 70.68 -46.03
C LYS A 1 75.23 69.22 -45.82
N PRO A 2 74.23 68.93 -44.98
CA PRO A 2 74.26 67.76 -44.12
C PRO A 2 74.16 66.43 -44.87
N SER A 3 74.80 65.43 -44.29
CA SER A 3 74.43 64.03 -44.46
C SER A 3 72.99 63.82 -43.97
N TYR A 4 72.20 63.12 -44.77
CA TYR A 4 71.01 62.42 -44.26
C TYR A 4 71.37 60.93 -44.10
N THR A 5 70.99 60.33 -42.99
CA THR A 5 71.25 58.91 -42.67
C THR A 5 70.13 58.01 -43.19
N GLN A 6 70.40 56.71 -43.26
CA GLN A 6 69.42 55.73 -43.77
C GLN A 6 68.17 55.60 -42.87
N ASP A 7 68.19 56.20 -41.66
CA ASP A 7 67.08 56.20 -40.70
C ASP A 7 66.00 57.27 -41.00
N GLU A 8 66.24 58.19 -41.95
CA GLU A 8 65.37 59.35 -42.20
C GLU A 8 64.28 59.12 -43.29
N VAL A 9 64.16 57.88 -43.80
CA VAL A 9 63.07 57.42 -44.67
C VAL A 9 62.48 56.10 -44.15
N GLY A 10 61.74 56.20 -43.04
CA GLY A 10 61.19 55.04 -42.36
C GLY A 10 59.87 54.50 -42.93
N ASP A 11 59.78 53.17 -43.02
CA ASP A 11 58.54 52.42 -42.73
C ASP A 11 58.57 51.80 -41.32
N GLY A 12 59.64 52.04 -40.56
CA GLY A 12 59.85 51.50 -39.21
C GLY A 12 60.51 50.12 -39.16
N THR A 13 60.88 49.50 -40.30
CA THR A 13 61.51 48.17 -40.31
C THR A 13 63.03 48.21 -40.59
N THR A 14 63.82 47.74 -39.62
CA THR A 14 65.29 47.77 -39.66
C THR A 14 65.88 46.64 -40.50
N TYR A 15 65.98 46.82 -41.82
CA TYR A 15 66.63 45.84 -42.71
C TYR A 15 68.16 45.84 -42.54
N LYS A 16 68.71 44.81 -41.88
CA LYS A 16 70.15 44.53 -41.93
C LYS A 16 70.52 43.99 -43.31
N ARG A 17 71.48 44.63 -43.98
CA ARG A 17 72.08 44.07 -45.21
C ARG A 17 73.02 42.94 -44.81
N VAL A 18 72.81 41.77 -45.39
CA VAL A 18 73.58 40.54 -45.13
C VAL A 18 74.49 40.31 -46.33
N SER A 19 75.79 40.11 -46.12
CA SER A 19 76.68 39.72 -47.22
C SER A 19 76.35 38.31 -47.73
N SER A 20 76.75 37.96 -48.96
CA SER A 20 76.54 36.61 -49.50
C SER A 20 77.07 35.53 -48.55
N THR A 21 78.28 35.73 -48.02
CA THR A 21 78.94 34.84 -47.05
C THR A 21 78.16 34.70 -45.75
N GLU A 22 77.60 35.79 -45.20
CA GLU A 22 76.76 35.74 -44.00
C GLU A 22 75.40 35.07 -44.28
N LYS A 23 74.83 35.25 -45.47
CA LYS A 23 73.59 34.59 -45.91
C LYS A 23 73.79 33.08 -46.02
N ASP A 24 74.90 32.66 -46.61
CA ASP A 24 75.25 31.23 -46.71
C ASP A 24 75.56 30.63 -45.33
N THR A 25 76.20 31.41 -44.44
CA THR A 25 76.41 31.03 -43.03
C THR A 25 75.09 30.92 -42.23
N TRP A 26 74.09 31.76 -42.51
CA TRP A 26 72.77 31.65 -41.88
C TRP A 26 71.97 30.47 -42.43
N ASN A 27 72.00 30.23 -43.74
CA ASN A 27 71.36 29.06 -44.35
C ASN A 27 71.97 27.74 -43.83
N ALA A 28 73.28 27.70 -43.59
CA ALA A 28 73.98 26.54 -43.02
C ALA A 28 73.62 26.24 -41.55
N LYS A 29 72.98 27.16 -40.81
CA LYS A 29 72.53 26.96 -39.42
C LYS A 29 71.09 26.48 -39.29
N GLY A 30 70.34 26.35 -40.40
CA GLY A 30 68.88 26.16 -40.40
C GLY A 30 68.36 24.75 -40.70
N THR A 31 69.20 23.79 -41.10
CA THR A 31 68.73 22.46 -41.55
C THR A 31 69.43 21.32 -40.81
N TYR A 32 68.66 20.59 -39.99
CA TYR A 32 69.07 19.29 -39.48
C TYR A 32 69.29 18.33 -40.66
N SER A 33 70.55 17.94 -40.87
CA SER A 33 70.93 16.88 -41.82
C SER A 33 71.03 15.57 -41.05
N LYS A 34 70.10 14.64 -41.31
CA LYS A 34 70.14 13.30 -40.70
C LYS A 34 71.47 12.61 -41.02
N PRO A 35 72.30 12.22 -40.03
CA PRO A 35 73.52 11.48 -40.32
C PRO A 35 73.17 10.14 -40.97
N SER A 36 73.98 9.69 -41.93
CA SER A 36 73.73 8.43 -42.65
C SER A 36 73.76 7.20 -41.75
N GLY A 37 74.45 7.27 -40.61
CA GLY A 37 74.44 6.25 -39.54
C GLY A 37 73.36 6.42 -38.46
N GLY A 38 72.45 7.39 -38.58
CA GLY A 38 71.48 7.73 -37.53
C GLY A 38 71.98 8.76 -36.51
N ILE A 39 71.12 9.14 -35.55
CA ILE A 39 71.46 10.11 -34.50
C ILE A 39 72.26 9.39 -33.39
N PRO A 40 73.44 9.89 -32.97
CA PRO A 40 74.17 9.36 -31.83
C PRO A 40 73.35 9.44 -30.52
N LYS A 41 73.46 8.42 -29.65
CA LYS A 41 72.76 8.39 -28.35
C LYS A 41 73.08 9.61 -27.48
N SER A 42 74.31 10.13 -27.57
CA SER A 42 74.79 11.36 -26.89
C SER A 42 74.03 12.63 -27.24
N ASP A 43 73.37 12.66 -28.41
CA ASP A 43 72.80 13.88 -28.99
C ASP A 43 71.28 13.96 -28.73
N LEU A 44 70.70 12.92 -28.11
CA LEU A 44 69.31 12.87 -27.68
C LEU A 44 69.11 13.64 -26.37
N ALA A 45 67.89 14.11 -26.08
CA ALA A 45 67.59 14.74 -24.80
C ALA A 45 67.85 13.77 -23.63
N SER A 46 68.39 14.26 -22.50
CA SER A 46 68.88 13.42 -21.40
C SER A 46 67.84 12.43 -20.86
N ALA A 47 66.55 12.80 -20.83
CA ALA A 47 65.48 11.87 -20.45
C ALA A 47 65.34 10.66 -21.39
N VAL A 48 65.62 10.84 -22.69
CA VAL A 48 65.64 9.77 -23.69
C VAL A 48 66.91 8.92 -23.53
N GLN A 49 68.06 9.55 -23.25
CA GLN A 49 69.30 8.82 -22.95
C GLN A 49 69.11 7.89 -21.76
N SER A 50 68.58 8.39 -20.65
CA SER A 50 68.30 7.59 -19.44
C SER A 50 67.22 6.53 -19.65
N SER A 51 66.23 6.75 -20.52
CA SER A 51 65.27 5.69 -20.89
C SER A 51 65.91 4.58 -21.73
N LEU A 52 66.85 4.93 -22.61
CA LEU A 52 67.63 3.94 -23.38
C LEU A 52 68.61 3.18 -22.49
N GLU A 53 69.27 3.84 -21.53
CA GLU A 53 70.10 3.16 -20.51
C GLU A 53 69.29 2.18 -19.65
N LYS A 54 68.03 2.51 -19.32
CA LYS A 54 67.10 1.58 -18.65
C LYS A 54 66.71 0.40 -19.55
N ALA A 55 66.63 0.59 -20.87
CA ALA A 55 66.38 -0.50 -21.81
C ALA A 55 67.62 -1.41 -21.94
N ASP A 56 68.81 -0.83 -22.07
CA ASP A 56 70.09 -1.54 -22.13
C ASP A 56 70.40 -2.34 -20.84
N SER A 57 69.84 -1.93 -19.70
CA SER A 57 69.96 -2.61 -18.40
C SER A 57 68.74 -3.43 -17.96
N ALA A 58 67.68 -3.50 -18.78
CA ALA A 58 66.53 -4.36 -18.52
C ALA A 58 66.91 -5.84 -18.76
N LEU A 59 66.37 -6.77 -17.95
CA LEU A 59 66.60 -8.21 -18.12
C LEU A 59 66.21 -8.68 -19.54
N GLN A 60 67.20 -9.13 -20.31
CA GLN A 60 66.99 -9.69 -21.66
C GLN A 60 66.84 -11.23 -21.67
N SER A 61 66.91 -11.89 -20.50
CA SER A 61 66.76 -13.34 -20.37
C SER A 61 66.29 -13.74 -18.96
N GLU A 62 65.55 -14.85 -18.89
CA GLU A 62 65.06 -15.44 -17.64
C GLU A 62 66.09 -16.41 -17.04
N SER A 63 66.29 -16.35 -15.72
CA SER A 63 67.32 -17.09 -14.99
C SER A 63 66.80 -17.97 -13.85
N ASP A 64 65.50 -17.91 -13.50
CA ASP A 64 64.89 -18.75 -12.46
C ASP A 64 65.13 -20.25 -12.72
N PRO A 65 65.85 -20.98 -11.85
CA PRO A 65 66.19 -22.39 -12.05
C PRO A 65 64.99 -23.35 -11.98
N THR A 66 63.83 -22.92 -11.44
CA THR A 66 62.61 -23.73 -11.37
C THR A 66 61.88 -23.84 -12.71
N VAL A 67 62.08 -22.87 -13.61
CA VAL A 67 61.50 -22.91 -14.97
C VAL A 67 62.25 -23.96 -15.82
N PRO A 68 61.56 -24.97 -16.40
CA PRO A 68 62.20 -26.04 -17.16
C PRO A 68 63.03 -25.56 -18.35
N SER A 69 64.19 -26.18 -18.58
CA SER A 69 65.17 -25.76 -19.60
C SER A 69 64.63 -25.67 -21.02
N TRP A 70 63.62 -26.47 -21.37
CA TRP A 70 62.97 -26.44 -22.69
C TRP A 70 62.09 -25.20 -22.89
N ALA A 71 61.50 -24.65 -21.81
CA ALA A 71 60.66 -23.46 -21.87
C ALA A 71 61.47 -22.16 -22.02
N LYS A 72 62.78 -22.23 -21.78
CA LYS A 72 63.76 -21.13 -21.92
C LYS A 72 64.38 -21.03 -23.32
N GLN A 73 64.07 -21.95 -24.23
CA GLN A 73 64.58 -21.93 -25.60
C GLN A 73 63.76 -20.99 -26.48
N THR A 74 64.42 -20.14 -27.28
CA THR A 74 63.78 -19.11 -28.11
C THR A 74 62.81 -19.67 -29.16
N ASN A 75 63.03 -20.93 -29.60
CA ASN A 75 62.14 -21.68 -30.47
C ASN A 75 61.72 -22.97 -29.77
N LYS A 76 60.40 -23.21 -29.65
CA LYS A 76 59.86 -24.44 -29.02
C LYS A 76 59.80 -25.59 -30.04
N PRO A 77 60.07 -26.85 -29.65
CA PRO A 77 59.86 -28.00 -30.52
C PRO A 77 58.38 -28.22 -30.83
N SER A 78 58.07 -28.74 -32.03
CA SER A 78 56.73 -29.23 -32.36
C SER A 78 56.51 -30.62 -31.76
N TYR A 79 55.45 -30.78 -30.99
CA TYR A 79 55.00 -32.05 -30.43
C TYR A 79 54.20 -32.86 -31.47
N THR A 80 54.26 -34.18 -31.37
CA THR A 80 53.39 -35.07 -32.15
C THR A 80 52.15 -35.48 -31.35
N GLN A 81 51.07 -35.86 -32.05
CA GLN A 81 49.75 -36.04 -31.43
C GLN A 81 49.69 -37.22 -30.44
N ASP A 82 50.61 -38.18 -30.53
CA ASP A 82 50.66 -39.35 -29.66
C ASP A 82 51.32 -39.06 -28.28
N GLU A 83 51.98 -37.90 -28.13
CA GLU A 83 52.69 -37.51 -26.90
C GLU A 83 51.81 -36.72 -25.91
N VAL A 84 50.57 -36.38 -26.30
CA VAL A 84 49.59 -35.62 -25.51
C VAL A 84 48.31 -36.42 -25.27
N GLY A 85 48.47 -37.66 -24.79
CA GLY A 85 47.35 -38.57 -24.55
C GLY A 85 46.47 -38.20 -23.35
N ASP A 86 45.19 -37.90 -23.59
CA ASP A 86 44.12 -37.90 -22.57
C ASP A 86 43.16 -39.10 -22.67
N GLY A 87 43.40 -40.00 -23.63
CA GLY A 87 42.68 -41.27 -23.75
C GLY A 87 41.25 -41.19 -24.29
N THR A 88 40.79 -40.03 -24.77
CA THR A 88 39.44 -39.90 -25.34
C THR A 88 39.37 -40.35 -26.81
N THR A 89 38.30 -41.07 -27.18
CA THR A 89 38.15 -41.68 -28.50
C THR A 89 37.69 -40.67 -29.56
N TYR A 90 38.62 -39.90 -30.13
CA TYR A 90 38.32 -38.98 -31.23
C TYR A 90 37.91 -39.75 -32.50
N LYS A 91 36.64 -39.69 -32.88
CA LYS A 91 36.20 -40.06 -34.24
C LYS A 91 36.79 -39.06 -35.23
N ARG A 92 37.44 -39.55 -36.28
CA ARG A 92 37.80 -38.73 -37.44
C ARG A 92 36.53 -38.30 -38.18
N VAL A 93 36.14 -37.05 -37.96
CA VAL A 93 35.17 -36.33 -38.80
C VAL A 93 35.87 -35.76 -40.04
N SER A 94 35.21 -35.85 -41.18
CA SER A 94 35.62 -35.17 -42.41
C SER A 94 35.57 -33.65 -42.25
N SER A 95 36.24 -32.91 -43.14
CA SER A 95 36.14 -31.44 -43.21
C SER A 95 34.67 -31.00 -43.24
N THR A 96 33.86 -31.65 -44.07
CA THR A 96 32.43 -31.38 -44.23
C THR A 96 31.63 -31.61 -42.94
N GLU A 97 31.91 -32.65 -42.16
CA GLU A 97 31.25 -32.89 -40.87
C GLU A 97 31.69 -31.87 -39.82
N LYS A 98 32.99 -31.53 -39.77
CA LYS A 98 33.52 -30.48 -38.90
C LYS A 98 32.90 -29.12 -39.23
N ASP A 99 32.76 -28.79 -40.51
CA ASP A 99 32.12 -27.56 -40.97
C ASP A 99 30.62 -27.55 -40.66
N THR A 100 29.94 -28.70 -40.76
CA THR A 100 28.53 -28.88 -40.36
C THR A 100 28.34 -28.70 -38.85
N TRP A 101 29.30 -29.13 -38.03
CA TRP A 101 29.25 -28.93 -36.57
C TRP A 101 29.58 -27.50 -36.17
N ASN A 102 30.59 -26.88 -36.79
CA ASN A 102 30.92 -25.47 -36.61
C ASN A 102 29.76 -24.56 -37.02
N ALA A 103 29.04 -24.88 -38.11
CA ALA A 103 27.86 -24.15 -38.57
C ALA A 103 26.65 -24.25 -37.62
N LYS A 104 26.63 -25.22 -36.69
CA LYS A 104 25.62 -25.29 -35.62
C LYS A 104 26.04 -24.59 -34.32
N GLY A 105 27.30 -24.18 -34.20
CA GLY A 105 27.92 -23.78 -32.93
C GLY A 105 27.91 -22.28 -32.60
N THR A 106 27.73 -21.40 -33.58
CA THR A 106 27.74 -19.94 -33.35
C THR A 106 26.65 -19.21 -34.14
N TYR A 107 25.69 -18.65 -33.40
CA TYR A 107 24.80 -17.63 -33.95
C TYR A 107 25.63 -16.41 -34.37
N SER A 108 25.90 -16.33 -35.67
CA SER A 108 26.50 -15.15 -36.29
C SER A 108 25.38 -14.16 -36.57
N LYS A 109 25.29 -13.09 -35.77
CA LYS A 109 24.29 -12.04 -35.95
C LYS A 109 24.35 -11.54 -37.40
N PRO A 110 23.26 -11.67 -38.20
CA PRO A 110 23.27 -11.17 -39.56
C PRO A 110 23.52 -9.67 -39.55
N SER A 111 24.23 -9.15 -40.55
CA SER A 111 24.53 -7.72 -40.65
C SER A 111 23.27 -6.84 -40.74
N GLY A 112 22.15 -7.41 -41.22
CA GLY A 112 20.82 -6.80 -41.21
C GLY A 112 19.92 -7.10 -39.99
N GLY A 113 20.41 -7.81 -38.97
CA GLY A 113 19.61 -8.29 -37.83
C GLY A 113 18.93 -9.64 -38.04
N ILE A 114 18.24 -10.17 -37.02
CA ILE A 114 17.53 -11.45 -37.12
C ILE A 114 16.26 -11.27 -37.97
N PRO A 115 16.05 -12.07 -39.03
CA PRO A 115 14.80 -12.07 -39.79
C PRO A 115 13.61 -12.45 -38.90
N LYS A 116 12.47 -11.77 -39.07
CA LYS A 116 11.25 -12.05 -38.27
C LYS A 116 10.77 -13.49 -38.40
N SER A 117 11.00 -14.13 -39.55
CA SER A 117 10.72 -15.55 -39.83
C SER A 117 11.46 -16.53 -38.91
N ASP A 118 12.59 -16.11 -38.34
CA ASP A 118 13.53 -17.00 -37.65
C ASP A 118 13.32 -16.95 -36.12
N LEU A 119 12.39 -16.12 -35.66
CA LEU A 119 11.97 -16.00 -34.26
C LEU A 119 10.90 -17.04 -33.92
N ALA A 120 10.75 -17.40 -32.65
CA ALA A 120 9.69 -18.32 -32.22
C ALA A 120 8.28 -17.77 -32.54
N SER A 121 7.33 -18.63 -32.90
CA SER A 121 6.00 -18.22 -33.42
C SER A 121 5.23 -17.26 -32.51
N ALA A 122 5.38 -17.38 -31.18
CA ALA A 122 4.81 -16.43 -30.22
C ALA A 122 5.41 -15.02 -30.35
N VAL A 123 6.72 -14.92 -30.59
CA VAL A 123 7.43 -13.66 -30.84
C VAL A 123 7.03 -13.08 -32.21
N GLN A 124 6.93 -13.92 -33.24
CA GLN A 124 6.42 -13.48 -34.56
C GLN A 124 5.00 -12.90 -34.45
N THR A 125 4.15 -13.53 -33.64
CA THR A 125 2.77 -13.08 -33.37
C THR A 125 2.76 -11.73 -32.65
N SER A 126 3.56 -11.56 -31.59
CA SER A 126 3.68 -10.28 -30.88
C SER A 126 4.26 -9.16 -31.75
N LEU A 127 5.25 -9.47 -32.60
CA LEU A 127 5.75 -8.53 -33.60
C LEU A 127 4.72 -8.24 -34.70
N GLY A 128 3.86 -9.19 -35.06
CA GLY A 128 2.71 -8.93 -35.95
C GLY A 128 1.71 -7.94 -35.34
N LYS A 129 1.48 -8.00 -34.03
CA LYS A 129 0.70 -6.99 -33.29
C LYS A 129 1.41 -5.64 -33.23
N ALA A 130 2.74 -5.60 -33.17
CA ALA A 130 3.50 -4.35 -33.21
C ALA A 130 3.46 -3.69 -34.61
N ASP A 131 3.65 -4.47 -35.68
CA ASP A 131 3.58 -3.98 -37.07
C ASP A 131 2.19 -3.47 -37.46
N SER A 132 1.14 -3.96 -36.78
CA SER A 132 -0.25 -3.53 -36.96
C SER A 132 -0.78 -2.58 -35.87
N ALA A 133 0.04 -2.24 -34.87
CA ALA A 133 -0.29 -1.18 -33.91
C ALA A 133 -0.24 0.19 -34.61
N LEU A 134 -1.08 1.13 -34.18
CA LEU A 134 -1.00 2.52 -34.66
C LEU A 134 0.37 3.12 -34.29
N GLN A 135 1.27 3.21 -35.27
CA GLN A 135 2.58 3.86 -35.13
C GLN A 135 2.49 5.40 -35.17
N SER A 136 1.36 5.94 -35.63
CA SER A 136 1.05 7.37 -35.59
C SER A 136 -0.45 7.60 -35.51
N GLU A 137 -0.84 8.59 -34.72
CA GLU A 137 -2.22 9.05 -34.63
C GLU A 137 -2.57 9.94 -35.84
N SER A 138 -3.42 9.43 -36.72
CA SER A 138 -3.80 10.08 -37.98
C SER A 138 -5.02 10.99 -37.83
N ASP A 139 -5.71 10.97 -36.68
CA ASP A 139 -6.83 11.86 -36.41
C ASP A 139 -6.37 13.34 -36.43
N PRO A 140 -6.92 14.18 -37.34
CA PRO A 140 -6.54 15.58 -37.45
C PRO A 140 -6.98 16.43 -36.23
N THR A 141 -7.87 15.91 -35.37
CA THR A 141 -8.28 16.57 -34.12
C THR A 141 -7.25 16.45 -33.00
N VAL A 142 -6.32 15.49 -33.09
CA VAL A 142 -5.30 15.28 -32.06
C VAL A 142 -4.16 16.32 -32.21
N PRO A 143 -3.90 17.16 -31.18
CA PRO A 143 -2.95 18.27 -31.28
C PRO A 143 -1.51 17.85 -31.63
N SER A 144 -0.83 18.69 -32.39
CA SER A 144 0.53 18.44 -32.93
C SER A 144 1.60 18.15 -31.87
N TRP A 145 1.43 18.66 -30.64
CA TRP A 145 2.36 18.42 -29.53
C TRP A 145 2.25 16.99 -28.97
N ALA A 146 1.06 16.38 -29.01
CA ALA A 146 0.83 15.01 -28.54
C ALA A 146 1.41 13.95 -29.49
N LYS A 147 1.79 14.37 -30.71
CA LYS A 147 2.35 13.54 -31.79
C LYS A 147 3.89 13.53 -31.82
N GLN A 148 4.56 14.15 -30.84
CA GLN A 148 6.04 14.25 -30.78
C GLN A 148 6.67 13.10 -29.99
N THR A 149 7.77 12.54 -30.52
CA THR A 149 8.44 11.34 -29.98
C THR A 149 9.05 11.53 -28.59
N ASN A 150 9.58 12.72 -28.31
CA ASN A 150 10.09 13.10 -26.99
C ASN A 150 9.16 14.17 -26.40
N LYS A 151 8.45 13.83 -25.33
CA LYS A 151 7.62 14.79 -24.61
C LYS A 151 8.52 15.71 -23.76
N PRO A 152 8.24 17.02 -23.65
CA PRO A 152 8.93 17.89 -22.71
C PRO A 152 8.80 17.36 -21.28
N SER A 153 9.82 17.61 -20.44
CA SER A 153 9.70 17.39 -19.00
C SER A 153 8.72 18.41 -18.44
N TYR A 154 7.52 17.97 -18.06
CA TYR A 154 6.49 18.80 -17.44
C TYR A 154 6.57 18.75 -15.91
N ASN A 155 6.62 19.91 -15.28
CA ASN A 155 6.43 20.06 -13.85
C ASN A 155 4.92 20.09 -13.52
N SER A 156 4.54 19.83 -12.27
CA SER A 156 3.13 19.64 -11.86
C SER A 156 2.21 20.86 -12.04
N ASP A 157 2.76 22.02 -12.39
CA ASP A 157 2.02 23.25 -12.67
C ASP A 157 1.74 23.49 -14.17
N GLU A 158 2.26 22.65 -15.08
CA GLU A 158 2.12 22.82 -16.53
C GLU A 158 0.94 22.04 -17.14
N ILE A 159 0.29 21.16 -16.36
CA ILE A 159 -0.93 20.44 -16.78
C ILE A 159 -2.16 21.32 -16.56
N SER A 160 -2.56 22.05 -17.60
CA SER A 160 -3.82 22.82 -17.63
C SER A 160 -4.97 22.02 -18.28
N ASP A 161 -5.36 20.90 -17.65
CA ASP A 161 -6.68 20.31 -17.93
C ASP A 161 -7.76 21.17 -17.26
N THR A 162 -8.63 21.76 -18.07
CA THR A 162 -9.72 22.65 -17.61
C THR A 162 -10.81 21.92 -16.82
N ASN A 163 -10.82 20.57 -16.80
CA ASN A 163 -11.91 19.78 -16.23
C ASN A 163 -11.56 18.83 -15.06
N ARG A 164 -10.30 18.71 -14.60
CA ARG A 164 -9.98 17.95 -13.37
C ARG A 164 -8.90 18.60 -12.48
N THR A 165 -9.35 19.24 -11.40
CA THR A 165 -8.50 19.73 -10.31
C THR A 165 -8.20 18.63 -9.29
N HIS A 166 -6.96 18.11 -9.30
CA HIS A 166 -6.38 17.35 -8.20
C HIS A 166 -4.97 17.87 -7.88
N LYS A 167 -4.90 18.82 -6.94
CA LYS A 167 -3.67 19.12 -6.19
C LYS A 167 -3.78 18.47 -4.81
N PHE A 168 -2.75 17.76 -4.36
CA PHE A 168 -2.74 17.08 -3.07
C PHE A 168 -2.79 18.09 -1.92
N ALA A 169 -3.65 17.85 -0.93
CA ALA A 169 -3.75 18.70 0.25
C ALA A 169 -2.62 18.41 1.24
N THR A 170 -1.96 19.46 1.72
CA THR A 170 -0.97 19.38 2.80
C THR A 170 -1.63 19.07 4.15
N GLN A 171 -0.86 18.54 5.10
CA GLN A 171 -1.39 18.23 6.44
C GLN A 171 -1.98 19.46 7.17
N ALA A 172 -1.46 20.66 6.89
CA ALA A 172 -2.03 21.92 7.39
C ALA A 172 -3.44 22.17 6.83
N GLN A 173 -3.66 21.93 5.52
CA GLN A 173 -4.97 22.03 4.89
C GLN A 173 -5.95 20.96 5.42
N LEU A 174 -5.48 19.73 5.68
CA LEU A 174 -6.29 18.68 6.31
C LEU A 174 -6.72 19.04 7.73
N ASN A 175 -5.81 19.57 8.55
CA ASN A 175 -6.13 20.05 9.90
C ASN A 175 -7.15 21.20 9.86
N GLN A 176 -7.02 22.11 8.89
CA GLN A 176 -7.93 23.25 8.73
C GLN A 176 -9.33 22.83 8.24
N ILE A 177 -9.41 21.77 7.41
CA ILE A 177 -10.69 21.13 7.03
C ILE A 177 -11.38 20.50 8.24
N SER A 178 -10.62 19.86 9.15
CA SER A 178 -11.16 19.30 10.40
C SER A 178 -11.72 20.38 11.33
N THR A 179 -11.00 21.50 11.50
CA THR A 179 -11.51 22.67 12.25
C THR A 179 -12.79 23.23 11.63
N ASN A 180 -12.87 23.30 10.30
CA ASN A 180 -14.06 23.76 9.59
C ASN A 180 -15.23 22.77 9.70
N GLN A 181 -14.97 21.45 9.73
CA GLN A 181 -15.99 20.43 10.02
C GLN A 181 -16.65 20.64 11.39
N SER A 182 -15.87 20.94 12.43
CA SER A 182 -16.39 21.19 13.78
C SER A 182 -17.36 22.38 13.81
N ASN A 183 -17.04 23.47 13.09
CA ASN A 183 -17.89 24.66 13.00
C ASN A 183 -19.18 24.40 12.20
N ILE A 184 -19.11 23.58 11.14
CA ILE A 184 -20.27 23.17 10.34
C ILE A 184 -21.19 22.23 11.15
N LEU A 185 -20.62 21.31 11.93
CA LEU A 185 -21.38 20.40 12.79
C LEU A 185 -22.09 21.14 13.94
N TYR A 186 -21.45 22.15 14.51
CA TYR A 186 -22.05 23.04 15.51
C TYR A 186 -23.28 23.78 14.96
N GLY A 187 -23.22 24.31 13.73
CA GLY A 187 -24.36 24.94 13.06
C GLY A 187 -25.51 23.97 12.74
N LEU A 188 -25.19 22.71 12.43
CA LEU A 188 -26.17 21.64 12.21
C LEU A 188 -26.87 21.17 13.50
N GLN A 189 -26.15 21.15 14.64
CA GLN A 189 -26.72 20.75 15.94
C GLN A 189 -27.50 21.88 16.63
N THR A 190 -27.12 23.14 16.42
CA THR A 190 -27.81 24.33 16.98
C THR A 190 -28.97 24.83 16.12
N GLY A 191 -29.10 24.34 14.88
CA GLY A 191 -30.18 24.71 13.97
C GLY A 191 -29.99 26.02 13.21
N VAL A 192 -28.79 26.63 13.28
CA VAL A 192 -28.45 27.88 12.57
C VAL A 192 -28.35 27.63 11.07
N LYS A 193 -29.48 27.83 10.37
CA LYS A 193 -29.56 27.74 8.92
C LYS A 193 -29.17 29.08 8.30
N ASN A 194 -28.04 29.11 7.59
CA ASN A 194 -27.67 30.22 6.68
C ASN A 194 -28.57 30.24 5.43
N ILE A 195 -29.88 30.43 5.62
CA ILE A 195 -30.89 30.52 4.58
C ILE A 195 -31.79 31.71 4.91
N ILE A 196 -31.46 32.88 4.35
CA ILE A 196 -32.36 34.03 4.38
C ILE A 196 -33.54 33.70 3.47
N ARG A 197 -34.73 33.52 4.06
CA ARG A 197 -36.00 33.41 3.32
C ARG A 197 -36.73 34.74 3.43
N LEU A 198 -37.03 35.34 2.29
CA LEU A 198 -37.97 36.46 2.18
C LEU A 198 -39.26 35.88 1.60
N ASN A 199 -40.41 36.26 2.16
CA ASN A 199 -41.67 36.08 1.41
C ASN A 199 -41.61 37.10 0.21
N PRO A 200 -42.07 36.79 -1.03
CA PRO A 200 -41.71 37.59 -2.23
C PRO A 200 -42.62 38.82 -2.41
N GLY A 201 -42.17 40.02 -2.88
CA GLY A 201 -43.09 41.09 -3.37
C GLY A 201 -42.92 42.56 -2.94
N THR A 202 -44.03 43.32 -2.90
CA THR A 202 -44.04 44.79 -3.14
C THR A 202 -43.81 45.69 -1.92
N TYR A 203 -42.60 46.27 -1.84
CA TYR A 203 -42.22 47.36 -0.92
C TYR A 203 -41.43 48.43 -1.67
N ASN A 204 -41.49 49.67 -1.20
CA ASN A 204 -40.73 50.81 -1.75
C ASN A 204 -39.57 51.22 -0.84
N ASN A 205 -38.36 51.26 -1.41
CA ASN A 205 -37.18 52.03 -0.98
C ASN A 205 -36.98 52.28 0.54
N ASN A 206 -36.63 51.26 1.32
CA ASN A 206 -35.99 51.46 2.62
C ASN A 206 -34.93 50.39 2.92
N VAL A 207 -33.87 50.79 3.62
CA VAL A 207 -32.66 49.99 3.87
C VAL A 207 -32.88 49.02 5.04
N ALA A 208 -32.71 47.72 4.80
CA ALA A 208 -32.61 46.74 5.88
C ALA A 208 -31.15 46.61 6.35
N THR A 209 -30.90 46.92 7.62
CA THR A 209 -29.60 46.71 8.28
C THR A 209 -29.51 45.33 8.91
N PHE A 210 -28.53 44.54 8.47
CA PHE A 210 -28.21 43.22 9.03
C PHE A 210 -26.98 43.34 9.93
N THR A 211 -27.07 42.83 11.15
CA THR A 211 -25.92 42.76 12.08
C THR A 211 -25.61 41.30 12.34
N VAL A 212 -24.36 40.89 12.10
CA VAL A 212 -23.87 39.55 12.47
C VAL A 212 -23.10 39.69 13.78
N ASN A 213 -23.47 38.92 14.81
CA ASN A 213 -22.72 38.89 16.07
C ASN A 213 -21.47 38.00 15.95
N ASN A 214 -20.61 38.00 16.97
CA ASN A 214 -19.34 37.25 16.95
C ASN A 214 -19.54 35.72 16.88
N ASP A 215 -20.75 35.23 17.15
CA ASP A 215 -21.13 33.82 17.14
C ASP A 215 -21.78 33.39 15.81
N GLY A 216 -21.88 34.30 14.83
CA GLY A 216 -22.39 34.02 13.48
C GLY A 216 -23.90 34.15 13.31
N GLU A 217 -24.62 34.63 14.34
CA GLU A 217 -26.07 34.83 14.30
C GLU A 217 -26.42 36.15 13.59
N VAL A 218 -27.39 36.09 12.66
CA VAL A 218 -27.83 37.25 11.88
C VAL A 218 -29.05 37.90 12.54
N ILE A 219 -28.84 39.04 13.20
CA ILE A 219 -29.90 39.82 13.85
C ILE A 219 -30.42 40.88 12.87
N ILE A 220 -31.73 40.86 12.63
CA ILE A 220 -32.43 41.85 11.80
C ILE A 220 -32.97 42.95 12.72
N ASN A 221 -32.35 44.13 12.67
CA ASN A 221 -32.80 45.30 13.43
C ASN A 221 -33.54 46.27 12.51
N SER A 222 -34.88 46.33 12.64
CA SER A 222 -35.71 47.34 11.96
C SER A 222 -35.61 48.68 12.69
N SER A 223 -35.12 49.72 12.01
CA SER A 223 -35.09 51.07 12.57
C SER A 223 -36.42 51.81 12.37
N SER A 224 -36.94 52.35 13.47
CA SER A 224 -38.12 53.24 13.61
C SER A 224 -39.53 52.60 13.53
N ALA A 225 -40.39 53.09 14.43
CA ALA A 225 -41.69 52.53 14.76
C ALA A 225 -42.80 52.94 13.78
N GLY A 226 -43.71 52.02 13.48
CA GLY A 226 -44.92 52.27 12.71
C GLY A 226 -45.65 50.98 12.36
N THR A 227 -46.87 50.83 12.86
CA THR A 227 -47.76 49.67 12.68
C THR A 227 -47.86 49.12 11.24
N SER A 228 -47.46 47.86 11.02
CA SER A 228 -48.26 46.78 10.37
C SER A 228 -47.38 45.62 9.89
N ALA A 229 -47.95 44.41 9.83
CA ALA A 229 -47.23 43.18 9.48
C ALA A 229 -46.79 43.11 8.01
N ILE A 230 -45.57 42.62 7.79
CA ILE A 230 -44.96 42.50 6.46
C ILE A 230 -45.52 41.28 5.72
N THR A 231 -46.43 41.51 4.77
CA THR A 231 -46.99 40.51 3.83
C THR A 231 -46.68 40.90 2.38
N ILE A 232 -46.55 39.92 1.49
CA ILE A 232 -45.73 40.01 0.27
C ILE A 232 -46.32 39.05 -0.84
N GLY A 233 -46.40 39.43 -2.15
CA GLY A 233 -46.81 38.58 -3.31
C GLY A 233 -45.90 38.62 -4.60
N GLU A 234 -46.11 37.74 -5.59
CA GLU A 234 -45.17 37.37 -6.70
C GLU A 234 -44.66 38.48 -7.67
N PHE A 235 -43.53 38.23 -8.38
CA PHE A 235 -42.93 39.13 -9.40
C PHE A 235 -42.29 38.37 -10.58
N GLU A 236 -42.64 38.69 -11.83
CA GLU A 236 -42.01 38.14 -13.04
C GLU A 236 -40.97 39.10 -13.66
N LEU A 237 -39.89 38.54 -14.23
CA LEU A 237 -38.90 39.29 -15.03
C LEU A 237 -38.93 38.83 -16.50
N PRO A 238 -39.12 39.74 -17.47
CA PRO A 238 -38.97 39.40 -18.89
C PRO A 238 -37.55 38.97 -19.24
N ALA A 239 -37.42 38.00 -20.14
CA ALA A 239 -36.13 37.52 -20.61
C ALA A 239 -35.37 38.61 -21.40
N GLY A 240 -34.14 38.95 -20.98
CA GLY A 240 -33.22 39.78 -21.77
C GLY A 240 -32.26 40.72 -21.01
N ASN A 241 -32.42 40.92 -19.70
CA ASN A 241 -31.65 41.94 -18.98
C ASN A 241 -30.39 41.39 -18.25
N TYR A 242 -29.29 42.13 -18.36
CA TYR A 242 -28.01 41.84 -17.73
C TYR A 242 -27.93 42.37 -16.28
N VAL A 243 -27.39 41.57 -15.37
CA VAL A 243 -26.98 42.01 -14.03
C VAL A 243 -25.56 42.57 -14.12
N SER A 244 -25.37 43.84 -13.73
CA SER A 244 -24.06 44.50 -13.69
C SER A 244 -23.49 44.56 -12.28
N TRP A 245 -22.25 44.10 -12.12
CA TRP A 245 -21.54 43.96 -10.85
C TRP A 245 -20.82 45.26 -10.45
N TYR A 246 -20.81 45.58 -9.16
CA TYR A 246 -19.97 46.65 -8.60
C TYR A 246 -19.27 46.18 -7.33
N ASP A 247 -17.99 45.85 -7.46
CA ASP A 247 -17.07 45.80 -6.34
C ASP A 247 -16.98 47.20 -5.71
N ASN A 248 -17.32 47.33 -4.42
CA ASN A 248 -17.10 48.57 -3.70
C ASN A 248 -16.68 48.30 -2.24
N THR A 249 -15.38 48.11 -2.03
CA THR A 249 -14.76 48.26 -0.72
C THR A 249 -14.70 49.74 -0.35
N ALA A 250 -15.72 50.23 0.35
CA ALA A 250 -15.65 51.52 1.01
C ALA A 250 -14.69 51.44 2.21
N SER A 251 -14.00 52.54 2.51
CA SER A 251 -13.02 52.65 3.60
C SER A 251 -13.63 52.60 5.01
N ASP A 252 -14.95 52.42 5.12
CA ASP A 252 -15.70 52.30 6.38
C ASP A 252 -16.11 50.86 6.74
N GLY A 253 -15.63 49.86 5.98
CA GLY A 253 -15.85 48.45 6.28
C GLY A 253 -17.22 47.90 5.87
N LYS A 254 -17.97 48.62 5.03
CA LYS A 254 -19.27 48.17 4.50
C LYS A 254 -19.17 47.53 3.12
N CYS A 255 -20.04 46.57 2.88
CA CYS A 255 -20.26 45.97 1.56
C CYS A 255 -21.68 46.30 1.06
N ASP A 256 -21.77 46.83 -0.16
CA ASP A 256 -23.00 47.26 -0.83
C ASP A 256 -23.35 46.25 -1.93
N VAL A 257 -24.42 45.46 -1.76
CA VAL A 257 -24.96 44.62 -2.85
C VAL A 257 -26.08 45.38 -3.53
N ARG A 258 -25.94 45.58 -4.85
CA ARG A 258 -26.87 46.37 -5.67
C ARG A 258 -27.50 45.51 -6.76
N LEU A 259 -28.82 45.50 -6.80
CA LEU A 259 -29.61 44.94 -7.90
C LEU A 259 -30.34 46.09 -8.60
N MET A 260 -30.20 46.19 -9.91
CA MET A 260 -30.84 47.21 -10.74
C MET A 260 -31.79 46.58 -11.75
N ASN A 261 -32.99 47.15 -11.87
CA ASN A 261 -33.90 46.87 -12.97
C ASN A 261 -34.46 48.21 -13.47
N GLY A 262 -33.90 48.73 -14.58
CA GLY A 262 -34.18 50.08 -15.05
C GLY A 262 -33.90 51.13 -13.97
N SER A 263 -34.89 51.96 -13.67
CA SER A 263 -34.80 53.04 -12.68
C SER A 263 -34.93 52.59 -11.21
N THR A 264 -35.32 51.34 -10.96
CA THR A 264 -35.60 50.84 -9.59
C THR A 264 -34.34 50.26 -8.96
N ARG A 265 -34.07 50.63 -7.71
CA ARG A 265 -32.89 50.24 -6.95
C ARG A 265 -33.25 49.32 -5.77
N LEU A 266 -32.64 48.15 -5.70
CA LEU A 266 -32.57 47.38 -4.45
C LEU A 266 -31.12 47.39 -3.95
N SER A 267 -30.91 47.84 -2.72
CA SER A 267 -29.59 47.92 -2.08
C SER A 267 -29.63 47.23 -0.72
N ALA A 268 -28.84 46.18 -0.54
CA ALA A 268 -28.58 45.55 0.76
C ALA A 268 -27.19 45.97 1.24
N GLN A 269 -27.10 46.49 2.46
CA GLN A 269 -25.87 47.03 3.03
C GLN A 269 -25.45 46.22 4.25
N PHE A 270 -24.26 45.63 4.16
CA PHE A 270 -23.68 44.78 5.19
C PHE A 270 -22.61 45.57 5.95
N THR A 271 -22.71 45.62 7.28
CA THR A 271 -21.72 46.27 8.16
C THR A 271 -21.00 45.19 8.97
N LEU A 272 -19.67 45.15 8.88
CA LEU A 272 -18.84 44.15 9.55
C LEU A 272 -18.29 44.69 10.87
N SER A 273 -18.24 43.84 11.90
CA SER A 273 -17.83 44.21 13.27
C SER A 273 -16.32 44.34 13.47
N SER A 274 -15.50 43.98 12.48
CA SER A 274 -14.04 44.08 12.52
C SER A 274 -13.46 44.38 11.13
N ALA A 275 -12.22 44.89 11.10
CA ALA A 275 -11.51 45.31 9.88
C ALA A 275 -11.02 44.14 9.01
N THR A 276 -11.86 43.13 8.80
CA THR A 276 -11.57 41.95 8.00
C THR A 276 -12.25 42.09 6.64
N THR A 277 -11.48 42.22 5.55
CA THR A 277 -12.04 42.34 4.20
C THR A 277 -12.71 41.03 3.78
N ILE A 278 -14.03 40.98 3.84
CA ILE A 278 -14.86 39.89 3.32
C ILE A 278 -15.37 40.28 1.92
N ARG A 279 -15.20 39.38 0.94
CA ARG A 279 -15.89 39.49 -0.35
C ARG A 279 -17.14 38.62 -0.34
N ALA A 280 -18.19 39.10 -1.00
CA ALA A 280 -19.47 38.42 -1.16
C ALA A 280 -19.88 38.44 -2.64
N ASP A 281 -19.73 37.32 -3.33
CA ASP A 281 -20.32 37.13 -4.66
C ASP A 281 -21.80 36.78 -4.53
N VAL A 282 -22.65 37.43 -5.34
CA VAL A 282 -24.11 37.27 -5.33
C VAL A 282 -24.59 36.77 -6.69
N TYR A 283 -24.76 35.46 -6.83
CA TYR A 283 -25.40 34.87 -8.00
C TYR A 283 -26.93 34.96 -7.90
N SER A 284 -27.55 35.37 -8.99
CA SER A 284 -28.99 35.23 -9.25
C SER A 284 -29.20 34.26 -10.42
N TYR A 285 -30.10 33.29 -10.27
CA TYR A 285 -30.66 32.56 -11.41
C TYR A 285 -32.18 32.55 -11.30
N ALA A 286 -32.87 32.68 -12.44
CA ALA A 286 -34.32 32.63 -12.50
C ALA A 286 -34.77 31.18 -12.62
N VAL A 287 -35.45 30.69 -11.59
CA VAL A 287 -36.31 29.51 -11.65
C VAL A 287 -37.69 29.93 -11.20
N ASN A 288 -38.69 29.70 -12.05
CA ASN A 288 -40.11 29.84 -11.75
C ASN A 288 -40.39 31.10 -10.90
N SER A 289 -40.03 32.25 -11.46
CA SER A 289 -40.30 33.60 -10.92
C SER A 289 -39.70 33.92 -9.54
N ASN A 290 -38.69 33.17 -9.07
CA ASN A 290 -37.99 33.42 -7.82
C ASN A 290 -36.51 33.77 -8.04
N ILE A 291 -36.03 34.83 -7.36
CA ILE A 291 -34.61 35.20 -7.29
C ILE A 291 -34.02 34.63 -6.00
N VAL A 292 -33.16 33.62 -6.11
CA VAL A 292 -32.46 33.04 -4.96
C VAL A 292 -31.06 33.65 -4.86
N ILE A 293 -30.80 34.39 -3.78
CA ILE A 293 -29.48 34.96 -3.45
C ILE A 293 -28.73 33.98 -2.55
N LYS A 294 -27.54 33.54 -2.97
CA LYS A 294 -26.62 32.73 -2.16
C LYS A 294 -25.28 33.45 -2.00
N PRO A 295 -25.05 34.20 -0.91
CA PRO A 295 -23.76 34.82 -0.67
C PRO A 295 -22.73 33.77 -0.26
N MET A 296 -21.57 33.76 -0.92
CA MET A 296 -20.39 33.06 -0.41
C MET A 296 -19.48 34.07 0.29
N LEU A 297 -19.22 33.85 1.58
CA LEU A 297 -18.34 34.72 2.38
C LEU A 297 -16.94 34.11 2.43
N CYS A 298 -15.93 34.86 2.03
CA CYS A 298 -14.53 34.47 2.18
C CYS A 298 -13.66 35.68 2.54
N THR A 299 -12.54 35.44 3.25
CA THR A 299 -11.54 36.49 3.51
C THR A 299 -10.77 36.82 2.23
N ALA A 300 -10.30 38.06 2.11
CA ALA A 300 -9.47 38.48 0.97
C ALA A 300 -8.23 37.59 0.77
N SER A 301 -7.64 37.05 1.84
CA SER A 301 -6.52 36.11 1.82
C SER A 301 -6.90 34.76 1.19
N ALA A 302 -8.07 34.20 1.55
CA ALA A 302 -8.56 32.94 1.00
C ALA A 302 -8.94 33.07 -0.49
N TRP A 303 -9.55 34.21 -0.86
CA TRP A 303 -9.86 34.53 -2.25
C TRP A 303 -8.59 34.67 -3.12
N ALA A 304 -7.52 35.28 -2.59
CA ALA A 304 -6.27 35.46 -3.32
C ALA A 304 -5.54 34.14 -3.62
N GLN A 305 -5.75 33.11 -2.81
CA GLN A 305 -5.12 31.78 -2.98
C GLN A 305 -5.88 30.88 -3.96
N GLU A 306 -7.21 30.82 -3.88
CA GLU A 306 -8.04 29.88 -4.67
C GLU A 306 -9.25 30.57 -5.34
N PRO A 307 -9.06 31.65 -6.13
CA PRO A 307 -10.17 32.46 -6.65
C PRO A 307 -11.14 31.66 -7.54
N ASN A 308 -10.67 30.58 -8.17
CA ASN A 308 -11.49 29.73 -9.04
C ASN A 308 -12.42 28.78 -8.28
N VAL A 309 -12.17 28.52 -6.99
CA VAL A 309 -13.08 27.74 -6.13
C VAL A 309 -14.28 28.59 -5.73
N TYR A 310 -14.04 29.84 -5.34
CA TYR A 310 -15.09 30.78 -4.95
C TYR A 310 -15.87 31.35 -6.16
N ARG A 311 -15.29 31.33 -7.37
CA ARG A 311 -15.97 31.73 -8.62
C ARG A 311 -16.94 30.72 -9.22
N LYS A 312 -16.86 29.42 -8.87
CA LYS A 312 -17.64 28.36 -9.52
C LYS A 312 -18.98 28.14 -8.80
N PRO A 313 -20.13 28.57 -9.37
CA PRO A 313 -21.43 28.31 -8.76
C PRO A 313 -21.76 26.81 -8.79
N ALA A 314 -22.37 26.31 -7.73
CA ALA A 314 -22.95 24.97 -7.70
C ALA A 314 -24.06 24.87 -8.77
N LEU A 315 -23.84 24.01 -9.78
CA LEU A 315 -24.83 23.72 -10.81
C LEU A 315 -26.09 23.06 -10.20
N PRO A 316 -27.30 23.22 -10.79
CA PRO A 316 -28.55 22.76 -10.17
C PRO A 316 -28.66 21.26 -9.88
N ASN A 317 -27.81 20.43 -10.50
CA ASN A 317 -27.79 18.97 -10.33
C ASN A 317 -26.55 18.46 -9.55
N TYR A 318 -25.77 19.35 -8.93
CA TYR A 318 -24.62 18.95 -8.11
C TYR A 318 -25.07 18.63 -6.68
N ASP A 319 -25.32 17.35 -6.42
CA ASP A 319 -25.58 16.83 -5.08
C ASP A 319 -24.32 17.02 -4.19
N LEU A 320 -24.39 17.99 -3.28
CA LEU A 320 -23.33 18.27 -2.31
C LEU A 320 -23.08 17.08 -1.37
N THR A 321 -24.10 16.26 -1.08
CA THR A 321 -23.96 15.05 -0.26
C THR A 321 -23.14 14.00 -1.00
N ARG A 322 -23.40 13.79 -2.29
CA ARG A 322 -22.55 12.98 -3.17
C ARG A 322 -21.15 13.56 -3.33
N MET A 323 -20.99 14.88 -3.46
CA MET A 323 -19.66 15.48 -3.60
C MET A 323 -18.83 15.36 -2.32
N VAL A 324 -19.45 15.51 -1.13
CA VAL A 324 -18.81 15.23 0.16
C VAL A 324 -18.49 13.74 0.31
N SER A 325 -19.40 12.84 -0.08
CA SER A 325 -19.16 11.40 -0.14
C SER A 325 -17.98 11.04 -1.04
N ASP A 326 -17.91 11.62 -2.25
CA ASP A 326 -16.89 11.33 -3.25
C ASP A 326 -15.53 11.98 -2.88
N LEU A 327 -15.53 13.08 -2.11
CA LEU A 327 -14.33 13.66 -1.49
C LEU A 327 -13.84 12.86 -0.28
N GLN A 328 -14.74 12.35 0.56
CA GLN A 328 -14.42 11.43 1.64
C GLN A 328 -13.83 10.13 1.09
N LYS A 329 -14.47 9.52 0.08
CA LYS A 329 -13.96 8.33 -0.63
C LYS A 329 -12.59 8.58 -1.29
N LYS A 330 -12.29 9.80 -1.74
CA LYS A 330 -10.96 10.19 -2.27
C LYS A 330 -9.90 10.49 -1.21
N ALA A 331 -10.28 10.58 0.07
CA ALA A 331 -9.35 10.76 1.20
C ALA A 331 -9.18 9.48 2.04
N VAL A 332 -9.89 8.41 1.69
CA VAL A 332 -9.79 7.09 2.34
C VAL A 332 -8.55 6.37 1.81
N LYS A 333 -7.66 5.96 2.72
CA LYS A 333 -6.54 5.08 2.37
C LYS A 333 -7.07 3.68 2.03
N VAL A 334 -6.74 3.21 0.83
CA VAL A 334 -7.01 1.85 0.35
C VAL A 334 -5.69 1.13 0.15
N TYR A 335 -5.39 0.19 1.03
CA TYR A 335 -4.19 -0.63 0.93
C TYR A 335 -4.50 -1.88 0.12
N THR A 336 -3.89 -2.01 -1.06
CA THR A 336 -4.14 -3.14 -1.96
C THR A 336 -2.86 -3.95 -2.21
N TYR A 337 -3.00 -5.27 -2.28
CA TYR A 337 -1.96 -6.14 -2.84
C TYR A 337 -2.54 -7.12 -3.86
N HIS A 338 -1.70 -7.48 -4.84
CA HIS A 338 -1.97 -8.52 -5.82
C HIS A 338 -1.03 -9.71 -5.58
N VAL A 339 -1.53 -10.93 -5.81
CA VAL A 339 -0.75 -12.18 -5.72
C VAL A 339 -0.62 -12.81 -7.10
N ASN A 340 0.61 -12.95 -7.59
CA ASN A 340 0.94 -13.67 -8.82
C ASN A 340 1.10 -15.18 -8.51
N PRO A 341 0.23 -16.07 -9.02
CA PRO A 341 0.25 -17.50 -8.72
C PRO A 341 1.31 -18.30 -9.50
N ASN A 342 2.08 -17.62 -10.37
CA ASN A 342 3.15 -18.22 -11.17
C ASN A 342 4.54 -17.77 -10.71
N GLU A 343 4.63 -16.84 -9.75
CA GLU A 343 5.88 -16.55 -9.06
C GLU A 343 6.03 -17.52 -7.90
N SER A 344 7.20 -18.14 -7.81
CA SER A 344 7.54 -19.13 -6.79
C SER A 344 8.16 -18.53 -5.55
N ASP A 345 8.83 -17.37 -5.64
CA ASP A 345 9.34 -16.68 -4.47
C ASP A 345 8.18 -16.01 -3.68
N PRO A 346 8.04 -16.27 -2.35
CA PRO A 346 6.94 -15.73 -1.57
C PRO A 346 6.90 -14.19 -1.45
N GLU A 347 8.06 -13.51 -1.47
CA GLU A 347 8.13 -12.03 -1.38
C GLU A 347 7.82 -11.40 -2.75
N ASP A 348 8.37 -11.93 -3.85
CA ASP A 348 8.13 -11.40 -5.20
C ASP A 348 6.73 -11.75 -5.74
N ALA A 349 6.10 -12.81 -5.25
CA ALA A 349 4.71 -13.15 -5.58
C ALA A 349 3.70 -12.07 -5.16
N VAL A 350 4.04 -11.21 -4.19
CA VAL A 350 3.14 -10.15 -3.67
C VAL A 350 3.56 -8.78 -4.21
N THR A 351 2.65 -8.12 -4.94
CA THR A 351 2.84 -6.75 -5.46
C THR A 351 1.91 -5.77 -4.74
N TYR A 352 2.44 -4.66 -4.23
CA TYR A 352 1.63 -3.57 -3.65
C TYR A 352 1.03 -2.66 -4.73
N LEU A 353 -0.22 -2.26 -4.50
CA LEU A 353 -1.03 -1.37 -5.34
C LEU A 353 -1.68 -0.28 -4.47
N ASP A 354 -2.27 0.73 -5.11
CA ASP A 354 -2.96 1.86 -4.46
C ASP A 354 -2.10 2.53 -3.36
N ASP A 355 -2.65 2.83 -2.17
CA ASP A 355 -1.90 3.46 -1.07
C ASP A 355 -0.86 2.55 -0.40
N ALA A 356 -0.74 1.29 -0.83
CA ALA A 356 0.36 0.40 -0.44
C ALA A 356 1.60 0.57 -1.34
N THR A 357 1.48 1.18 -2.52
CA THR A 357 2.59 1.34 -3.47
C THR A 357 3.75 2.12 -2.84
N GLY A 358 4.94 1.51 -2.83
CA GLY A 358 6.16 2.11 -2.27
C GLY A 358 6.27 2.05 -0.74
N LEU A 359 5.33 1.43 -0.03
CA LEU A 359 5.48 1.15 1.40
C LEU A 359 6.58 0.11 1.65
N THR A 360 7.30 0.26 2.77
CA THR A 360 8.28 -0.71 3.23
C THR A 360 7.57 -1.83 4.00
N PRO A 361 7.74 -3.12 3.64
CA PRO A 361 7.12 -4.23 4.36
C PRO A 361 7.59 -4.35 5.81
N ALA A 362 6.72 -4.90 6.66
CA ALA A 362 7.01 -5.23 8.04
C ALA A 362 7.56 -6.66 8.14
N LYS A 363 8.57 -6.88 8.98
CA LYS A 363 9.15 -8.20 9.26
C LYS A 363 9.94 -8.23 10.56
N MET A 364 10.16 -9.42 11.10
CA MET A 364 11.14 -9.61 12.18
C MET A 364 12.53 -9.21 11.68
N GLY A 365 13.17 -8.27 12.38
CA GLY A 365 14.59 -7.99 12.26
C GLY A 365 15.40 -8.84 13.25
N ALA A 366 16.73 -8.74 13.19
CA ALA A 366 17.64 -9.59 13.96
C ALA A 366 17.50 -9.52 15.49
N SER A 367 16.89 -8.46 16.04
CA SER A 367 16.72 -8.25 17.48
C SER A 367 15.36 -7.64 17.89
N SER A 368 14.57 -7.18 16.93
CA SER A 368 13.28 -6.50 17.14
C SER A 368 12.45 -6.52 15.87
N PHE A 369 11.13 -6.37 16.00
CA PHE A 369 10.24 -6.28 14.84
C PHE A 369 10.37 -4.94 14.14
N SER A 370 10.59 -4.96 12.82
CA SER A 370 10.50 -3.78 11.97
C SER A 370 9.08 -3.68 11.42
N TYR A 371 8.37 -2.62 11.80
CA TYR A 371 7.05 -2.32 11.23
C TYR A 371 7.11 -1.81 9.79
N GLY A 372 8.30 -1.48 9.24
CA GLY A 372 8.40 -0.78 7.96
C GLY A 372 7.56 0.49 7.95
N SER A 373 6.68 0.64 6.96
CA SER A 373 5.73 1.77 6.89
C SER A 373 4.44 1.56 7.69
N TRP A 374 4.23 0.38 8.29
CA TRP A 374 2.96 -0.03 8.88
C TRP A 374 2.77 0.37 10.35
N ALA A 375 3.75 1.02 10.99
CA ALA A 375 3.74 1.32 12.43
C ALA A 375 2.51 2.13 12.91
N ASN A 376 1.90 2.92 12.01
CA ASN A 376 0.72 3.74 12.27
C ASN A 376 -0.47 3.31 11.39
N ALA A 377 -0.51 2.06 10.94
CA ALA A 377 -1.63 1.57 10.16
C ALA A 377 -2.90 1.51 11.02
N TRP A 378 -3.98 2.14 10.53
CA TRP A 378 -5.21 2.35 11.29
C TRP A 378 -5.89 1.05 11.76
N PHE A 379 -5.61 -0.07 11.11
CA PHE A 379 -6.14 -1.39 11.41
C PHE A 379 -5.37 -2.15 12.50
N LEU A 380 -4.23 -1.64 12.98
CA LEU A 380 -3.48 -2.29 14.06
C LEU A 380 -4.34 -2.34 15.34
N PRO A 381 -4.47 -3.52 15.98
CA PRO A 381 -5.34 -3.65 17.13
C PRO A 381 -4.74 -3.05 18.40
N LYS A 382 -5.61 -2.74 19.36
CA LYS A 382 -5.22 -2.28 20.70
C LYS A 382 -5.44 -3.39 21.73
N PRO A 383 -4.43 -3.80 22.51
CA PRO A 383 -4.63 -4.76 23.58
C PRO A 383 -5.42 -4.13 24.73
N CYS A 384 -6.35 -4.89 25.31
CA CYS A 384 -7.29 -4.41 26.32
C CYS A 384 -7.73 -5.52 27.28
N MET A 385 -8.23 -5.12 28.44
CA MET A 385 -9.09 -5.98 29.27
C MET A 385 -10.55 -5.75 28.83
N LEU A 386 -11.13 -6.74 28.16
CA LEU A 386 -12.51 -6.73 27.70
C LEU A 386 -13.39 -7.47 28.71
N LYS A 387 -14.39 -6.80 29.29
CA LYS A 387 -15.35 -7.44 30.21
C LYS A 387 -16.28 -8.38 29.45
N SER A 388 -16.87 -9.35 30.15
CA SER A 388 -17.84 -10.28 29.58
C SER A 388 -19.09 -9.59 28.99
N ASP A 389 -19.43 -8.36 29.41
CA ASP A 389 -20.49 -7.53 28.80
C ASP A 389 -20.14 -6.92 27.43
N GLY A 390 -18.89 -7.07 26.96
CA GLY A 390 -18.39 -6.48 25.71
C GLY A 390 -17.83 -5.07 25.85
N THR A 391 -17.75 -4.52 27.07
CA THR A 391 -17.13 -3.20 27.32
C THR A 391 -15.64 -3.32 27.64
N VAL A 392 -14.82 -2.43 27.07
CA VAL A 392 -13.41 -2.31 27.45
C VAL A 392 -13.31 -1.70 28.84
N ALA A 393 -12.69 -2.42 29.77
CA ALA A 393 -12.40 -1.89 31.11
C ALA A 393 -11.25 -0.87 31.07
N TYR A 394 -10.19 -1.19 30.33
CA TYR A 394 -9.05 -0.32 30.02
C TYR A 394 -8.17 -0.94 28.94
N TYR A 395 -7.32 -0.12 28.33
CA TYR A 395 -6.30 -0.55 27.38
C TYR A 395 -4.98 -0.89 28.09
N LEU A 396 -4.27 -1.87 27.54
CA LEU A 396 -2.95 -2.30 27.98
C LEU A 396 -1.85 -1.49 27.29
N ASN A 397 -0.68 -1.40 27.89
CA ASN A 397 0.49 -0.87 27.21
C ASN A 397 0.86 -1.83 26.06
N PRO A 398 0.92 -1.37 24.79
CA PRO A 398 1.11 -2.24 23.65
C PRO A 398 2.47 -2.95 23.59
N ASN A 399 3.43 -2.55 24.43
CA ASN A 399 4.75 -3.17 24.55
C ASN A 399 4.98 -3.85 25.92
N ASP A 400 4.02 -3.79 26.83
CA ASP A 400 4.10 -4.45 28.15
C ASP A 400 2.70 -4.72 28.71
N TYR A 401 2.15 -5.90 28.41
CA TYR A 401 0.76 -6.22 28.76
C TYR A 401 0.56 -6.33 30.28
N SER A 402 1.63 -6.44 31.09
CA SER A 402 1.54 -6.37 32.56
C SER A 402 1.15 -4.98 33.08
N LYS A 403 1.11 -3.98 32.19
CA LYS A 403 0.76 -2.59 32.49
C LYS A 403 -0.44 -2.12 31.67
N LYS A 404 -1.21 -1.19 32.25
CA LYS A 404 -2.16 -0.34 31.53
C LYS A 404 -1.41 0.72 30.72
N THR A 405 -2.11 1.44 29.84
CA THR A 405 -1.52 2.54 29.05
C THR A 405 -0.95 3.69 29.89
N ASP A 406 -1.41 3.87 31.13
CA ASP A 406 -0.88 4.85 32.10
C ASP A 406 0.36 4.36 32.87
N GLY A 407 0.79 3.11 32.65
CA GLY A 407 1.93 2.48 33.32
C GLY A 407 1.61 1.79 34.65
N THR A 408 0.37 1.87 35.16
CA THR A 408 -0.06 1.11 36.34
C THR A 408 -0.22 -0.39 36.04
N ALA A 409 -0.20 -1.26 37.05
CA ALA A 409 -0.37 -2.70 36.87
C ALA A 409 -1.73 -3.07 36.26
N SER A 410 -1.77 -4.11 35.44
CA SER A 410 -2.97 -4.69 34.82
C SER A 410 -3.38 -6.03 35.48
N ASP A 411 -4.60 -6.46 35.19
CA ASP A 411 -5.26 -7.64 35.73
C ASP A 411 -5.17 -8.85 34.76
N ILE A 412 -4.18 -8.86 33.85
CA ILE A 412 -4.08 -9.84 32.75
C ILE A 412 -3.95 -11.31 33.18
N ALA A 413 -3.58 -11.55 34.44
CA ALA A 413 -3.46 -12.87 35.05
C ALA A 413 -4.56 -13.14 36.11
N ASP A 414 -5.48 -12.20 36.34
CA ASP A 414 -6.53 -12.38 37.33
C ASP A 414 -7.70 -13.20 36.77
N SER A 415 -7.76 -14.46 37.17
CA SER A 415 -8.87 -15.35 36.84
C SER A 415 -10.23 -14.93 37.44
N ALA A 416 -10.25 -14.07 38.47
CA ALA A 416 -11.48 -13.55 39.08
C ALA A 416 -12.07 -12.33 38.35
N PHE A 417 -11.30 -11.65 37.50
CA PHE A 417 -11.81 -10.59 36.63
C PHE A 417 -12.89 -11.14 35.67
N ASP A 418 -14.06 -10.50 35.57
CA ASP A 418 -15.15 -10.95 34.68
C ASP A 418 -14.92 -10.47 33.24
N GLY A 419 -13.94 -11.08 32.57
CA GLY A 419 -13.52 -10.72 31.22
C GLY A 419 -12.19 -11.35 30.81
N ASN A 420 -11.60 -10.85 29.73
CA ASN A 420 -10.48 -11.50 29.04
C ASN A 420 -9.47 -10.49 28.49
N VAL A 421 -8.24 -10.94 28.28
CA VAL A 421 -7.18 -10.20 27.59
C VAL A 421 -7.41 -10.32 26.08
N MET A 422 -7.81 -9.24 25.44
CA MET A 422 -8.25 -9.23 24.04
C MET A 422 -7.59 -8.12 23.22
N LEU A 423 -7.58 -8.29 21.91
CA LEU A 423 -7.13 -7.31 20.92
C LEU A 423 -8.35 -6.65 20.28
N GLU A 424 -8.56 -5.37 20.54
CA GLU A 424 -9.56 -4.55 19.87
C GLU A 424 -9.10 -4.23 18.45
N PHE A 425 -9.71 -4.89 17.46
CA PHE A 425 -9.60 -4.50 16.06
C PHE A 425 -10.70 -3.49 15.70
N PRO A 426 -10.40 -2.47 14.88
CA PRO A 426 -11.41 -1.53 14.37
C PRO A 426 -12.26 -2.16 13.25
N LYS A 427 -13.22 -1.40 12.72
CA LYS A 427 -14.01 -1.78 11.55
C LYS A 427 -13.16 -1.87 10.29
N ILE A 428 -12.92 -3.09 9.82
CA ILE A 428 -12.08 -3.35 8.64
C ILE A 428 -12.92 -3.87 7.48
N TRP A 429 -12.86 -3.15 6.36
CA TRP A 429 -13.50 -3.52 5.10
C TRP A 429 -12.47 -4.15 4.17
N VAL A 430 -12.76 -5.35 3.69
CA VAL A 430 -11.93 -6.08 2.72
C VAL A 430 -12.72 -6.32 1.43
N LYS A 431 -12.06 -6.14 0.30
CA LYS A 431 -12.53 -6.58 -1.01
C LYS A 431 -11.55 -7.61 -1.57
N ARG A 432 -12.01 -8.85 -1.71
CA ARG A 432 -11.21 -9.94 -2.30
C ARG A 432 -11.68 -10.23 -3.72
N VAL A 433 -10.81 -10.06 -4.70
CA VAL A 433 -11.08 -10.28 -6.12
C VAL A 433 -10.36 -11.56 -6.58
N ASN A 434 -11.08 -12.42 -7.29
CA ASN A 434 -10.51 -13.58 -7.97
C ASN A 434 -10.13 -13.17 -9.40
N ASP A 435 -8.84 -13.06 -9.66
CA ASP A 435 -8.31 -12.67 -10.98
C ASP A 435 -8.08 -13.90 -11.90
N GLY A 436 -8.43 -15.09 -11.40
CA GLY A 436 -8.41 -16.36 -12.13
C GLY A 436 -7.16 -17.19 -11.88
N ASN A 437 -7.29 -18.53 -11.92
CA ASN A 437 -6.18 -19.48 -11.80
C ASN A 437 -5.25 -19.23 -10.59
N GLY A 438 -5.83 -18.82 -9.45
CA GLY A 438 -5.11 -18.54 -8.21
C GLY A 438 -4.53 -17.13 -8.09
N ALA A 439 -4.62 -16.31 -9.15
CA ALA A 439 -4.34 -14.89 -9.07
C ALA A 439 -5.46 -14.19 -8.30
N ARG A 440 -5.10 -13.21 -7.48
CA ARG A 440 -6.07 -12.47 -6.66
C ARG A 440 -5.56 -11.08 -6.30
N THR A 441 -6.51 -10.19 -6.08
CA THR A 441 -6.27 -8.84 -5.59
C THR A 441 -7.09 -8.63 -4.33
N VAL A 442 -6.45 -8.12 -3.27
CA VAL A 442 -7.07 -7.90 -1.96
C VAL A 442 -6.86 -6.44 -1.57
N SER A 443 -7.96 -5.72 -1.39
CA SER A 443 -7.98 -4.30 -0.98
C SER A 443 -8.57 -4.16 0.42
N ILE A 444 -7.91 -3.40 1.28
CA ILE A 444 -8.27 -3.18 2.69
C ILE A 444 -8.48 -1.68 2.93
N ALA A 445 -9.62 -1.32 3.53
CA ALA A 445 -10.04 0.06 3.74
C ALA A 445 -10.79 0.24 5.10
N PRO A 446 -10.79 1.45 5.68
CA PRO A 446 -11.56 1.76 6.90
C PRO A 446 -13.07 1.94 6.63
N VAL A 447 -13.50 2.01 5.36
CA VAL A 447 -14.91 2.15 4.95
C VAL A 447 -15.20 1.30 3.71
N ASN A 448 -16.47 1.03 3.44
CA ASN A 448 -16.90 0.43 2.18
C ASN A 448 -16.76 1.46 1.03
N VAL A 449 -15.74 1.30 0.19
CA VAL A 449 -15.36 2.31 -0.81
C VAL A 449 -16.39 2.40 -1.96
N ASP A 450 -16.84 1.25 -2.46
CA ASP A 450 -17.64 1.11 -3.70
C ASP A 450 -18.92 0.26 -3.54
N GLY A 451 -19.27 -0.13 -2.31
CA GLY A 451 -20.38 -1.02 -2.00
C GLY A 451 -20.05 -2.51 -2.09
N THR A 452 -18.90 -2.89 -2.68
CA THR A 452 -18.52 -4.30 -2.86
C THR A 452 -17.71 -4.86 -1.68
N TYR A 453 -17.07 -4.03 -0.86
CA TYR A 453 -16.28 -4.50 0.29
C TYR A 453 -17.17 -5.18 1.34
N LYS A 454 -16.56 -6.07 2.14
CA LYS A 454 -17.18 -6.78 3.25
C LYS A 454 -16.37 -6.64 4.54
N CYS A 455 -17.04 -6.54 5.67
CA CYS A 455 -16.46 -6.38 7.01
C CYS A 455 -16.89 -7.52 7.94
N TRP A 456 -16.80 -8.77 7.48
CA TRP A 456 -17.45 -9.92 8.15
C TRP A 456 -17.10 -10.10 9.64
N SER A 457 -15.85 -9.85 10.04
CA SER A 457 -15.43 -9.90 11.46
C SER A 457 -16.12 -8.83 12.34
N ASN A 458 -16.62 -7.75 11.73
CA ASN A 458 -17.36 -6.66 12.34
C ASN A 458 -18.89 -6.83 12.26
N ILE A 459 -19.40 -8.03 11.97
CA ILE A 459 -20.85 -8.30 12.04
C ILE A 459 -21.16 -9.05 13.33
N ASN A 460 -22.05 -8.49 14.16
CA ASN A 460 -22.50 -9.13 15.40
C ASN A 460 -23.58 -10.19 15.15
N ALA A 461 -24.02 -10.88 16.22
CA ALA A 461 -25.05 -11.92 16.14
C ALA A 461 -26.41 -11.42 15.61
N ASP A 462 -26.70 -10.12 15.72
CA ASP A 462 -27.96 -9.50 15.29
C ASP A 462 -27.90 -9.00 13.83
N ASN A 463 -26.84 -9.33 13.08
CA ASN A 463 -26.56 -8.88 11.71
C ASN A 463 -26.20 -7.38 11.58
N GLN A 464 -25.80 -6.74 12.66
CA GLN A 464 -25.41 -5.33 12.66
C GLN A 464 -23.90 -5.17 12.51
N GLU A 465 -23.49 -4.15 11.78
CA GLU A 465 -22.09 -3.71 11.75
C GLU A 465 -21.70 -3.06 13.07
N VAL A 466 -20.57 -3.48 13.64
CA VAL A 466 -20.02 -2.94 14.89
C VAL A 466 -18.65 -2.32 14.66
N ASP A 467 -18.36 -1.22 15.37
CA ASP A 467 -17.14 -0.44 15.15
C ASP A 467 -15.87 -1.18 15.58
N HIS A 468 -16.00 -2.18 16.44
CA HIS A 468 -14.91 -3.00 16.95
C HIS A 468 -15.28 -4.49 17.04
N PHE A 469 -14.29 -5.35 16.82
CA PHE A 469 -14.34 -6.78 17.15
C PHE A 469 -13.07 -7.17 17.89
N TYR A 470 -13.10 -8.31 18.59
CA TYR A 470 -12.06 -8.68 19.54
C TYR A 470 -11.56 -10.11 19.32
N LEU A 471 -10.25 -10.25 19.10
CA LEU A 471 -9.54 -11.54 19.04
C LEU A 471 -8.71 -11.75 20.32
N PRO A 472 -8.29 -12.97 20.66
CA PRO A 472 -7.68 -13.27 21.95
C PRO A 472 -6.18 -12.99 21.94
N ALA A 473 -5.63 -12.50 23.06
CA ALA A 473 -4.19 -12.29 23.19
C ALA A 473 -3.41 -13.60 23.31
N TYR A 474 -4.06 -14.65 23.81
CA TYR A 474 -3.45 -15.94 24.11
C TYR A 474 -4.36 -17.10 23.71
N ASN A 475 -3.77 -18.30 23.54
CA ASN A 475 -4.53 -19.54 23.39
C ASN A 475 -5.60 -19.67 24.50
N GLY A 476 -6.78 -20.19 24.15
CA GLY A 476 -7.88 -20.35 25.10
C GLY A 476 -7.55 -21.36 26.20
N THR A 477 -7.86 -21.00 27.44
CA THR A 477 -7.73 -21.87 28.62
C THR A 477 -9.05 -21.91 29.38
N ILE A 478 -9.38 -23.03 30.01
CA ILE A 478 -10.64 -23.24 30.72
C ILE A 478 -10.44 -23.02 32.21
N HIS A 479 -11.11 -22.01 32.76
CA HIS A 479 -11.18 -21.72 34.19
C HIS A 479 -12.64 -21.75 34.64
N SER A 480 -12.97 -22.63 35.60
CA SER A 480 -14.33 -22.78 36.14
C SER A 480 -15.40 -22.92 35.04
N SER A 481 -15.13 -23.78 34.06
CA SER A 481 -15.97 -24.04 32.87
C SER A 481 -16.17 -22.86 31.90
N LYS A 482 -15.59 -21.68 32.13
CA LYS A 482 -15.47 -20.62 31.12
C LYS A 482 -14.14 -20.76 30.37
N MET A 483 -14.15 -20.65 29.04
CA MET A 483 -12.93 -20.39 28.27
C MET A 483 -12.48 -18.95 28.54
N ARG A 484 -11.18 -18.73 28.66
CA ARG A 484 -10.56 -17.47 29.02
C ARG A 484 -9.32 -17.22 28.16
N SER A 485 -9.02 -15.95 27.91
CA SER A 485 -7.71 -15.51 27.43
C SER A 485 -7.05 -14.73 28.57
N LEU A 486 -6.07 -15.36 29.22
CA LEU A 486 -5.35 -14.85 30.40
C LEU A 486 -3.87 -15.19 30.28
N SER A 487 -3.02 -14.35 30.88
CA SER A 487 -1.58 -14.56 31.01
C SER A 487 -1.24 -15.44 32.21
N GLY A 488 -0.08 -16.09 32.19
CA GLY A 488 0.44 -16.89 33.30
C GLY A 488 -0.17 -18.29 33.40
N VAL A 489 -0.92 -18.73 32.38
CA VAL A 489 -1.63 -20.02 32.40
C VAL A 489 -0.88 -21.04 31.55
N THR A 490 -0.56 -22.19 32.13
CA THR A 490 0.10 -23.30 31.43
C THR A 490 -0.90 -24.10 30.58
N LEU A 491 -0.53 -24.49 29.36
CA LEU A 491 -1.37 -25.33 28.48
C LEU A 491 -1.34 -26.84 28.86
N ASN A 492 -1.48 -27.12 30.15
CA ASN A 492 -1.51 -28.46 30.72
C ASN A 492 -2.94 -29.04 30.76
N ALA A 493 -3.10 -30.27 31.24
CA ALA A 493 -4.40 -30.94 31.28
C ALA A 493 -5.43 -30.30 32.24
N THR A 494 -5.01 -29.42 33.16
CA THR A 494 -5.91 -28.70 34.07
C THR A 494 -6.62 -27.54 33.36
N TYR A 495 -5.87 -26.72 32.63
CA TYR A 495 -6.38 -25.48 32.02
C TYR A 495 -6.55 -25.57 30.51
N ALA A 496 -5.89 -26.48 29.82
CA ALA A 496 -6.08 -26.73 28.39
C ALA A 496 -6.33 -28.24 28.15
N PRO A 497 -7.39 -28.82 28.78
CA PRO A 497 -7.72 -30.23 28.64
C PRO A 497 -7.97 -30.62 27.17
N ASN A 498 -7.92 -31.93 26.90
CA ASN A 498 -8.31 -32.48 25.61
C ASN A 498 -9.85 -32.41 25.52
N TYR A 499 -10.38 -31.29 25.06
CA TYR A 499 -11.81 -31.09 24.81
C TYR A 499 -12.14 -31.31 23.33
N ASN A 500 -13.38 -31.68 23.06
CA ASN A 500 -13.94 -31.62 21.70
C ASN A 500 -14.61 -30.26 21.45
N ARG A 501 -14.93 -30.00 20.18
CA ARG A 501 -15.55 -28.74 19.74
C ARG A 501 -16.75 -28.31 20.57
N SER A 502 -17.63 -29.24 20.93
CA SER A 502 -18.86 -28.91 21.67
C SER A 502 -18.55 -28.41 23.09
N GLN A 503 -17.51 -28.96 23.73
CA GLN A 503 -17.09 -28.54 25.07
C GLN A 503 -16.40 -27.17 25.01
N GLU A 504 -15.55 -26.93 24.01
CA GLU A 504 -14.89 -25.63 23.82
C GLU A 504 -15.87 -24.52 23.47
N VAL A 505 -16.84 -24.77 22.58
CA VAL A 505 -17.93 -23.84 22.26
C VAL A 505 -18.79 -23.57 23.48
N THR A 506 -19.10 -24.58 24.30
CA THR A 506 -19.85 -24.39 25.56
C THR A 506 -19.08 -23.47 26.52
N ALA A 507 -17.77 -23.69 26.66
CA ALA A 507 -16.93 -22.89 27.54
C ALA A 507 -16.71 -21.46 27.02
N ALA A 508 -16.60 -21.26 25.71
CA ALA A 508 -16.59 -19.93 25.09
C ALA A 508 -17.92 -19.21 25.33
N ALA A 509 -19.04 -19.90 25.06
CA ALA A 509 -20.38 -19.37 25.22
C ALA A 509 -20.73 -19.01 26.67
N ALA A 510 -20.09 -19.63 27.66
CA ALA A 510 -20.22 -19.27 29.08
C ALA A 510 -19.64 -17.88 29.46
N ASN A 511 -19.01 -17.17 28.52
CA ASN A 511 -18.70 -15.74 28.66
C ASN A 511 -19.87 -14.82 28.28
N ASN A 512 -20.92 -15.32 27.61
CA ASN A 512 -22.03 -14.48 27.18
C ASN A 512 -22.90 -13.99 28.35
N PRO A 513 -23.26 -12.69 28.37
CA PRO A 513 -24.37 -12.20 29.18
C PRO A 513 -25.67 -12.89 28.80
N SER A 514 -26.64 -12.90 29.72
CA SER A 514 -27.96 -13.51 29.47
C SER A 514 -28.64 -12.87 28.24
N GLY A 515 -29.11 -13.70 27.31
CA GLY A 515 -29.76 -13.26 26.07
C GLY A 515 -28.83 -12.67 25.00
N LYS A 516 -27.51 -12.77 25.17
CA LYS A 516 -26.50 -12.26 24.22
C LYS A 516 -25.69 -13.42 23.61
N ASN A 517 -25.17 -13.21 22.41
CA ASN A 517 -24.38 -14.17 21.60
C ASN A 517 -23.12 -13.48 21.01
N MET A 518 -22.44 -12.69 21.82
CA MET A 518 -21.26 -11.92 21.41
C MET A 518 -19.96 -12.72 21.47
N TRP A 519 -19.81 -13.64 22.44
CA TRP A 519 -18.64 -14.50 22.61
C TRP A 519 -18.82 -15.87 21.93
N TYR A 520 -17.79 -16.26 21.17
CA TYR A 520 -17.68 -17.57 20.53
C TYR A 520 -16.20 -18.01 20.47
N THR A 521 -15.88 -19.13 19.83
CA THR A 521 -14.51 -19.39 19.35
C THR A 521 -14.18 -18.48 18.17
N GLU A 522 -12.90 -18.34 17.82
CA GLU A 522 -12.46 -17.70 16.57
C GLU A 522 -13.15 -18.26 15.32
N THR A 523 -13.29 -17.42 14.29
CA THR A 523 -14.09 -17.72 13.09
C THR A 523 -13.26 -17.65 11.80
N TRP A 524 -13.76 -18.30 10.75
CA TRP A 524 -13.12 -18.33 9.43
C TRP A 524 -12.99 -16.93 8.81
N ALA A 525 -13.94 -16.04 9.10
CA ALA A 525 -13.87 -14.63 8.71
C ALA A 525 -12.66 -13.93 9.33
N ASP A 526 -12.39 -14.18 10.61
CA ASP A 526 -11.28 -13.58 11.35
C ASP A 526 -9.94 -14.07 10.83
N MET A 527 -9.84 -15.36 10.56
CA MET A 527 -8.62 -15.96 10.02
C MET A 527 -8.36 -15.43 8.61
N CYS A 528 -9.36 -15.39 7.73
CA CYS A 528 -9.19 -14.75 6.42
C CYS A 528 -8.72 -13.29 6.54
N LEU A 529 -9.29 -12.50 7.46
CA LEU A 529 -8.91 -11.12 7.69
C LEU A 529 -7.48 -10.99 8.25
N VAL A 530 -7.13 -11.76 9.27
CA VAL A 530 -5.80 -11.72 9.90
C VAL A 530 -4.71 -12.07 8.89
N TYR A 531 -4.88 -13.14 8.11
CA TYR A 531 -3.90 -13.49 7.09
C TYR A 531 -3.83 -12.47 5.95
N ASP A 532 -4.94 -11.80 5.58
CA ASP A 532 -4.89 -10.67 4.65
C ASP A 532 -4.06 -9.50 5.18
N LEU A 533 -4.20 -9.17 6.47
CA LEU A 533 -3.37 -8.14 7.12
C LEU A 533 -1.90 -8.56 7.17
N LEU A 534 -1.59 -9.85 7.40
CA LEU A 534 -0.21 -10.35 7.44
C LEU A 534 0.43 -10.37 6.05
N TYR A 535 -0.27 -10.84 5.01
CA TYR A 535 0.21 -10.81 3.63
C TYR A 535 0.38 -9.36 3.14
N LEU A 536 -0.55 -8.45 3.48
CA LEU A 536 -0.44 -7.02 3.20
C LEU A 536 0.75 -6.38 3.95
N MET A 537 0.91 -6.62 5.25
CA MET A 537 2.00 -6.00 6.02
C MET A 537 3.37 -6.54 5.60
N GLY A 538 3.46 -7.85 5.40
CA GLY A 538 4.70 -8.57 5.13
C GLY A 538 5.19 -8.48 3.70
N LYS A 539 4.32 -8.15 2.73
CA LYS A 539 4.56 -8.30 1.28
C LYS A 539 5.18 -9.67 0.95
N SER A 540 4.68 -10.70 1.60
CA SER A 540 5.19 -12.07 1.52
C SER A 540 4.03 -13.02 1.77
N LEU A 541 4.00 -14.13 1.04
CA LEU A 541 3.10 -15.23 1.36
C LEU A 541 3.65 -16.14 2.48
N ASP A 542 4.94 -16.07 2.79
CA ASP A 542 5.58 -16.87 3.84
C ASP A 542 5.51 -16.16 5.21
N VAL A 543 4.42 -16.38 5.94
CA VAL A 543 4.25 -15.77 7.27
C VAL A 543 5.27 -16.27 8.29
N GLN A 544 5.80 -17.48 8.14
CA GLN A 544 6.73 -18.10 9.10
C GLN A 544 8.12 -17.45 9.02
N ARG A 545 8.66 -17.21 7.82
CA ARG A 545 9.92 -16.47 7.65
C ARG A 545 9.76 -14.96 7.88
N THR A 546 8.57 -14.39 7.64
CA THR A 546 8.34 -12.95 7.84
C THR A 546 8.13 -12.58 9.32
N PHE A 547 7.35 -13.36 10.07
CA PHE A 547 6.93 -13.02 11.44
C PHE A 547 7.45 -13.98 12.53
N GLY A 548 7.84 -15.20 12.18
CA GLY A 548 8.44 -16.19 13.08
C GLY A 548 7.89 -17.60 12.86
N GLN A 549 8.72 -18.62 13.06
CA GLN A 549 8.37 -20.05 12.84
C GLN A 549 7.32 -20.58 13.84
N GLY A 550 7.13 -19.88 14.95
CA GLY A 550 6.26 -20.31 16.05
C GLY A 550 6.79 -21.52 16.81
N LEU A 551 6.00 -21.99 17.78
CA LEU A 551 6.28 -23.20 18.56
C LEU A 551 5.96 -24.47 17.73
N SER A 552 6.59 -24.59 16.57
CA SER A 552 6.28 -25.60 15.54
C SER A 552 6.99 -26.94 15.74
N THR A 553 8.00 -27.02 16.62
CA THR A 553 8.64 -28.27 17.04
C THR A 553 8.53 -28.52 18.56
N GLY A 554 8.96 -29.69 19.04
CA GLY A 554 8.94 -30.09 20.45
C GLY A 554 7.70 -30.89 20.91
N GLY A 555 6.64 -30.92 20.11
CA GLY A 555 5.46 -31.76 20.31
C GLY A 555 4.70 -31.45 21.60
N GLU A 556 4.09 -32.50 22.18
CA GLU A 556 3.26 -32.37 23.38
C GLU A 556 4.04 -31.80 24.58
N THR A 557 5.32 -32.18 24.74
CA THR A 557 6.18 -31.70 25.82
C THR A 557 6.38 -30.18 25.75
N ALA A 558 6.69 -29.63 24.57
CA ALA A 558 6.87 -28.20 24.41
C ALA A 558 5.55 -27.43 24.55
N MET A 559 4.46 -27.94 23.98
CA MET A 559 3.12 -27.37 24.12
C MET A 559 2.69 -27.31 25.60
N ARG A 560 2.82 -28.42 26.34
CA ARG A 560 2.43 -28.49 27.77
C ARG A 560 3.33 -27.70 28.71
N ALA A 561 4.56 -27.39 28.29
CA ALA A 561 5.46 -26.50 29.03
C ALA A 561 5.19 -25.01 28.75
N TYR A 562 4.44 -24.69 27.69
CA TYR A 562 4.14 -23.31 27.34
C TYR A 562 3.19 -22.65 28.35
N VAL A 563 3.50 -21.39 28.68
CA VAL A 563 2.72 -20.53 29.56
C VAL A 563 2.33 -19.27 28.77
N THR A 564 1.04 -18.95 28.77
CA THR A 564 0.49 -17.78 28.08
C THR A 564 1.08 -16.46 28.60
N GLY A 565 1.27 -15.47 27.73
CA GLY A 565 1.91 -14.21 28.10
C GLY A 565 3.43 -14.28 28.17
N ALA A 566 4.04 -15.30 27.55
CA ALA A 566 5.49 -15.40 27.39
C ALA A 566 6.08 -14.18 26.66
N HIS A 567 5.27 -13.45 25.88
CA HIS A 567 5.66 -12.25 25.15
C HIS A 567 4.84 -11.02 25.59
N ASN A 568 4.47 -10.94 26.87
CA ASN A 568 3.83 -9.76 27.46
C ASN A 568 4.70 -8.50 27.31
N ASP A 569 6.02 -8.63 27.45
CA ASP A 569 7.02 -7.56 27.37
C ASP A 569 7.43 -7.22 25.92
N LYS A 570 6.66 -7.69 24.94
CA LYS A 570 6.87 -7.45 23.51
C LYS A 570 5.71 -6.64 22.93
N GLY A 571 5.98 -6.04 21.77
CA GLY A 571 4.98 -5.34 20.97
C GLY A 571 3.89 -6.27 20.41
N LEU A 572 3.11 -5.75 19.45
CA LEU A 572 2.14 -6.55 18.69
C LEU A 572 2.78 -7.69 17.88
N PHE A 573 4.10 -7.66 17.65
CA PHE A 573 4.81 -8.65 16.86
C PHE A 573 6.10 -9.11 17.56
N TYR A 574 6.31 -10.42 17.59
CA TYR A 574 7.54 -11.05 18.07
C TYR A 574 7.62 -12.50 17.55
N GLY A 575 8.83 -12.98 17.25
CA GLY A 575 9.06 -14.36 16.85
C GLY A 575 10.52 -14.61 16.52
N ASP A 576 10.87 -15.89 16.39
CA ASP A 576 12.16 -16.33 15.86
C ASP A 576 11.94 -16.84 14.42
N THR A 577 12.66 -16.29 13.45
CA THR A 577 12.51 -16.65 12.03
C THR A 577 13.32 -17.89 11.63
N ILE A 578 14.15 -18.42 12.54
CA ILE A 578 15.01 -19.60 12.33
C ILE A 578 14.68 -20.69 13.35
N GLY A 579 14.61 -20.35 14.64
CA GLY A 579 14.28 -21.25 15.73
C GLY A 579 12.79 -21.59 15.79
N THR A 580 12.48 -22.87 16.00
CA THR A 580 11.11 -23.44 15.98
C THR A 580 10.56 -23.76 17.38
N SER A 581 11.24 -23.28 18.42
CA SER A 581 10.90 -23.45 19.84
C SER A 581 10.34 -22.18 20.50
N THR A 582 10.24 -21.09 19.75
CA THR A 582 9.79 -19.78 20.24
C THR A 582 8.37 -19.53 19.74
N ALA A 583 7.41 -19.34 20.66
CA ALA A 583 6.05 -18.96 20.30
C ALA A 583 6.04 -17.70 19.42
N VAL A 584 5.15 -17.64 18.44
CA VAL A 584 4.98 -16.43 17.63
C VAL A 584 3.97 -15.49 18.28
N LYS A 585 4.13 -14.19 18.08
CA LYS A 585 3.13 -13.17 18.39
C LYS A 585 2.92 -12.32 17.13
N VAL A 586 1.68 -12.20 16.67
CA VAL A 586 1.30 -11.38 15.52
C VAL A 586 0.02 -10.60 15.81
N LEU A 587 -0.01 -9.31 15.46
CA LEU A 587 -1.13 -8.41 15.78
C LEU A 587 -1.54 -8.47 17.28
N GLY A 588 -0.60 -8.80 18.17
CA GLY A 588 -0.81 -8.97 19.61
C GLY A 588 -1.28 -10.36 20.06
N MET A 589 -1.60 -11.25 19.13
CA MET A 589 -2.07 -12.62 19.38
C MET A 589 -0.88 -13.60 19.47
N GLU A 590 -0.74 -14.32 20.58
CA GLU A 590 0.27 -15.36 20.77
C GLU A 590 -0.19 -16.71 20.19
N ASN A 591 0.73 -17.42 19.52
CA ASN A 591 0.56 -18.76 18.93
C ASN A 591 -0.56 -18.92 17.89
N LEU A 592 -0.85 -17.90 17.07
CA LEU A 592 -1.77 -18.04 15.92
C LEU A 592 -1.39 -19.23 15.00
N TRP A 593 -0.09 -19.57 14.95
CA TRP A 593 0.41 -20.82 14.39
C TRP A 593 1.48 -21.47 15.28
N GLY A 594 1.65 -22.79 15.11
CA GLY A 594 2.41 -23.62 16.04
C GLY A 594 1.68 -23.81 17.38
N CYS A 595 2.33 -24.43 18.36
CA CYS A 595 1.73 -24.77 19.66
C CYS A 595 0.52 -25.73 19.55
N ARG A 596 -0.71 -25.22 19.40
CA ARG A 596 -1.95 -25.97 19.18
C ARG A 596 -2.61 -25.48 17.90
N TRP A 597 -3.29 -26.39 17.20
CA TRP A 597 -4.25 -26.03 16.17
C TRP A 597 -5.33 -25.13 16.74
N HIS A 598 -5.64 -24.06 16.01
CA HIS A 598 -6.77 -23.18 16.30
C HIS A 598 -8.07 -23.79 15.75
N GLU A 599 -9.02 -24.02 16.66
CA GLU A 599 -10.36 -24.56 16.40
C GLU A 599 -11.27 -23.47 15.78
N VAL A 600 -11.32 -23.34 14.44
CA VAL A 600 -11.90 -22.17 13.75
C VAL A 600 -13.30 -22.40 13.18
N ALA A 601 -14.28 -21.62 13.64
CA ALA A 601 -15.69 -21.78 13.30
C ALA A 601 -16.09 -21.23 11.92
N GLY A 602 -17.02 -21.93 11.25
CA GLY A 602 -17.61 -21.44 10.01
C GLY A 602 -17.00 -22.00 8.72
N LEU A 603 -15.97 -22.85 8.79
CA LEU A 603 -15.47 -23.62 7.65
C LEU A 603 -15.61 -25.13 7.92
N ILE A 604 -16.32 -25.83 7.04
CA ILE A 604 -16.61 -27.27 7.12
C ILE A 604 -16.24 -27.92 5.78
N ASN A 605 -15.61 -29.10 5.83
CA ASN A 605 -15.51 -30.01 4.69
C ASN A 605 -16.51 -31.14 4.89
N ASP A 606 -17.66 -31.06 4.23
CA ASP A 606 -18.69 -32.10 4.23
C ASP A 606 -18.44 -33.06 3.05
N ASN A 607 -17.74 -34.16 3.32
CA ASN A 607 -17.48 -35.23 2.36
C ASN A 607 -16.92 -34.75 0.99
N GLY A 608 -16.00 -33.79 1.02
CA GLY A 608 -15.39 -33.18 -0.16
C GLY A 608 -16.07 -31.90 -0.64
N THR A 609 -17.15 -31.45 -0.01
CA THR A 609 -17.81 -30.16 -0.29
C THR A 609 -17.44 -29.14 0.79
N LEU A 610 -16.81 -28.03 0.40
CA LEU A 610 -16.55 -26.92 1.30
C LEU A 610 -17.83 -26.12 1.55
N LYS A 611 -18.12 -25.92 2.84
CA LYS A 611 -19.26 -25.15 3.32
C LYS A 611 -18.79 -24.02 4.23
N VAL A 612 -19.27 -22.80 3.98
CA VAL A 612 -18.77 -21.57 4.60
C VAL A 612 -19.88 -20.76 5.28
N LYS A 613 -19.57 -20.23 6.46
CA LYS A 613 -20.35 -19.25 7.21
C LYS A 613 -19.38 -18.21 7.79
N MET A 614 -19.59 -16.94 7.48
CA MET A 614 -18.69 -15.85 7.87
C MET A 614 -19.16 -15.13 9.14
N THR A 615 -20.46 -15.18 9.45
CA THR A 615 -21.09 -14.42 10.54
C THR A 615 -21.95 -15.32 11.42
N TYR A 616 -22.15 -14.97 12.70
CA TYR A 616 -23.01 -15.76 13.60
C TYR A 616 -24.49 -15.66 13.16
N GLY A 617 -24.95 -14.46 12.82
CA GLY A 617 -26.25 -14.23 12.17
C GLY A 617 -26.29 -14.72 10.72
N VAL A 618 -27.20 -14.22 9.90
CA VAL A 618 -27.41 -14.61 8.49
C VAL A 618 -26.97 -13.54 7.47
N ALA A 619 -26.23 -12.52 7.91
CA ALA A 619 -25.75 -11.40 7.08
C ALA A 619 -24.86 -11.83 5.89
N ASP A 620 -24.22 -12.98 6.00
CA ASP A 620 -23.43 -13.62 4.94
C ASP A 620 -24.29 -14.33 3.87
N GLY A 621 -25.60 -14.45 4.07
CA GLY A 621 -26.52 -15.18 3.18
C GLY A 621 -26.70 -16.66 3.53
N SER A 622 -26.10 -17.15 4.61
CA SER A 622 -26.43 -18.47 5.18
C SER A 622 -27.87 -18.50 5.72
N THR A 623 -28.46 -19.69 5.83
CA THR A 623 -29.87 -19.87 6.25
C THR A 623 -30.04 -20.28 7.71
N THR A 624 -28.95 -20.37 8.47
CA THR A 624 -28.96 -20.72 9.90
C THR A 624 -28.31 -19.63 10.75
N VAL A 625 -28.88 -19.39 11.93
CA VAL A 625 -28.22 -18.64 13.00
C VAL A 625 -27.30 -19.58 13.77
N GLY A 626 -26.16 -19.07 14.23
CA GLY A 626 -25.14 -19.81 14.97
C GLY A 626 -24.28 -20.73 14.09
N TYR A 627 -23.11 -21.10 14.60
CA TYR A 627 -22.23 -22.06 13.94
C TYR A 627 -22.56 -23.49 14.38
N ASN A 628 -22.60 -24.43 13.43
CA ASN A 628 -22.77 -25.86 13.67
C ASN A 628 -21.61 -26.68 13.07
N THR A 629 -21.59 -27.98 13.35
CA THR A 629 -20.49 -28.91 13.01
C THR A 629 -20.69 -29.70 11.72
N THR A 630 -21.78 -29.47 10.99
CA THR A 630 -22.15 -30.19 9.75
C THR A 630 -22.22 -29.30 8.51
N GLY A 631 -22.10 -27.97 8.71
CA GLY A 631 -22.32 -26.97 7.67
C GLY A 631 -23.77 -26.93 7.18
N ALA A 632 -24.73 -27.46 7.93
CA ALA A 632 -26.14 -27.34 7.58
C ALA A 632 -26.53 -25.85 7.53
N GLY A 633 -27.15 -25.41 6.43
CA GLY A 633 -27.53 -24.01 6.20
C GLY A 633 -26.38 -23.06 5.83
N TYR A 634 -25.14 -23.54 5.69
CA TYR A 634 -23.99 -22.72 5.26
C TYR A 634 -23.98 -22.53 3.74
N LEU A 635 -23.21 -21.54 3.26
CA LEU A 635 -22.94 -21.32 1.84
C LEU A 635 -22.14 -22.49 1.26
N ASN A 636 -22.45 -22.94 0.05
CA ASN A 636 -21.68 -23.97 -0.65
C ASN A 636 -20.57 -23.32 -1.50
N TYR A 637 -19.31 -23.59 -1.18
CA TYR A 637 -18.15 -23.04 -1.87
C TYR A 637 -17.57 -24.00 -2.93
N GLY A 638 -18.25 -25.13 -3.18
CA GLY A 638 -17.85 -26.18 -4.12
C GLY A 638 -16.86 -27.18 -3.52
N SER A 639 -16.25 -28.00 -4.37
CA SER A 639 -15.38 -29.10 -3.92
C SER A 639 -14.07 -28.62 -3.27
N THR A 640 -13.54 -29.43 -2.35
CA THR A 640 -12.13 -29.38 -1.93
C THR A 640 -11.19 -29.71 -3.10
N TYR A 641 -9.93 -29.29 -3.00
CA TYR A 641 -8.88 -29.66 -3.94
C TYR A 641 -8.02 -30.79 -3.36
N GLY A 642 -7.65 -31.79 -4.18
CA GLY A 642 -6.66 -32.82 -3.83
C GLY A 642 -6.93 -33.55 -2.50
N THR A 643 -5.84 -33.95 -1.84
CA THR A 643 -5.84 -34.52 -0.47
C THR A 643 -4.97 -33.68 0.45
N GLU A 644 -3.72 -33.42 0.07
CA GLU A 644 -2.77 -32.66 0.91
C GLU A 644 -1.66 -31.99 0.10
N GLY A 645 -0.78 -31.24 0.79
CA GLY A 645 0.47 -30.68 0.27
C GLY A 645 0.64 -29.19 0.57
N PHE A 646 1.84 -28.67 0.30
CA PHE A 646 2.12 -27.23 0.40
C PHE A 646 1.35 -26.44 -0.66
N VAL A 647 0.70 -25.37 -0.24
CA VAL A 647 -0.21 -24.58 -1.06
C VAL A 647 0.57 -23.79 -2.11
N LYS A 648 0.15 -23.92 -3.37
CA LYS A 648 0.64 -23.12 -4.49
C LYS A 648 -0.39 -22.08 -4.94
N LYS A 649 -1.67 -22.45 -4.99
CA LYS A 649 -2.75 -21.55 -5.42
C LYS A 649 -3.94 -21.59 -4.48
N MET A 650 -4.43 -20.39 -4.20
CA MET A 650 -5.56 -20.15 -3.32
C MET A 650 -6.52 -19.16 -3.98
N GLN A 651 -7.67 -19.66 -4.41
CA GLN A 651 -8.75 -18.85 -4.96
C GLN A 651 -9.34 -17.98 -3.85
N ALA A 652 -9.54 -16.70 -4.15
CA ALA A 652 -10.27 -15.77 -3.30
C ALA A 652 -11.78 -15.77 -3.61
N ASP A 653 -12.61 -15.47 -2.61
CA ASP A 653 -13.99 -15.08 -2.78
C ASP A 653 -14.36 -14.01 -1.72
N ASN A 654 -15.00 -12.94 -2.17
CA ASN A 654 -15.32 -11.81 -1.31
C ASN A 654 -16.36 -12.14 -0.22
N THR A 655 -17.20 -13.15 -0.48
CA THR A 655 -18.27 -13.62 0.42
C THR A 655 -17.88 -14.84 1.23
N MET A 656 -16.94 -15.67 0.76
CA MET A 656 -16.57 -16.95 1.40
C MET A 656 -15.09 -17.05 1.84
N GLY A 657 -14.28 -16.03 1.62
CA GLY A 657 -12.87 -16.00 2.03
C GLY A 657 -11.96 -16.70 1.02
N TYR A 658 -11.49 -17.90 1.35
CA TYR A 658 -10.43 -18.58 0.59
C TYR A 658 -10.68 -20.08 0.35
N LYS A 659 -10.24 -20.56 -0.81
CA LYS A 659 -10.23 -21.99 -1.17
C LYS A 659 -8.91 -22.39 -1.81
N ILE A 660 -8.28 -23.44 -1.31
CA ILE A 660 -7.10 -24.04 -1.96
C ILE A 660 -7.52 -24.69 -3.28
N ILE A 661 -6.74 -24.44 -4.35
CA ILE A 661 -7.00 -24.96 -5.70
C ILE A 661 -5.76 -25.55 -6.40
N GLU A 662 -4.57 -25.48 -5.80
CA GLU A 662 -3.39 -26.24 -6.24
C GLU A 662 -2.42 -26.45 -5.06
N THR A 663 -2.04 -27.70 -4.79
CA THR A 663 -0.95 -28.06 -3.87
C THR A 663 0.24 -28.58 -4.66
N ALA A 664 1.22 -27.69 -4.88
CA ALA A 664 2.48 -27.98 -5.58
C ALA A 664 3.57 -26.96 -5.21
N GLY A 665 3.48 -26.39 -4.00
CA GLY A 665 4.53 -25.56 -3.42
C GLY A 665 5.49 -26.37 -2.56
N THR A 666 6.28 -25.68 -1.75
CA THR A 666 7.19 -26.24 -0.74
C THR A 666 7.15 -25.35 0.50
N ASP A 667 7.88 -25.71 1.56
CA ASP A 667 8.15 -24.81 2.69
C ASP A 667 9.11 -23.65 2.38
N ALA A 668 9.32 -23.34 1.10
CA ALA A 668 10.11 -22.21 0.62
C ALA A 668 9.59 -21.60 -0.69
N THR A 669 8.41 -22.02 -1.17
CA THR A 669 7.83 -21.49 -2.41
C THR A 669 6.33 -21.29 -2.31
N TYR A 670 5.84 -20.25 -2.99
CA TYR A 670 4.45 -19.81 -2.96
C TYR A 670 4.00 -19.51 -1.53
N TYR A 671 3.00 -20.21 -0.98
CA TYR A 671 2.44 -19.88 0.33
C TYR A 671 3.28 -20.39 1.51
N CYS A 672 4.19 -21.34 1.32
CA CYS A 672 4.92 -22.04 2.41
C CYS A 672 4.05 -22.77 3.46
N ASP A 673 2.73 -22.53 3.47
CA ASP A 673 1.73 -23.13 4.33
C ASP A 673 1.26 -24.50 3.77
N TYR A 674 0.94 -25.44 4.66
CA TYR A 674 0.40 -26.75 4.26
C TYR A 674 -1.13 -26.76 4.12
N TYR A 675 -1.67 -27.83 3.56
CA TYR A 675 -3.11 -28.07 3.46
C TYR A 675 -3.40 -29.57 3.53
N TYR A 676 -4.52 -29.94 4.16
CA TYR A 676 -4.94 -31.33 4.30
C TYR A 676 -6.47 -31.46 4.36
N VAL A 677 -7.05 -32.43 3.65
CA VAL A 677 -8.49 -32.76 3.68
C VAL A 677 -8.74 -34.27 3.75
N ASN A 678 -9.75 -34.67 4.52
CA ASN A 678 -10.29 -36.04 4.47
C ASN A 678 -11.73 -36.04 3.94
N ASN A 679 -11.90 -36.26 2.65
CA ASN A 679 -13.21 -36.22 1.99
C ASN A 679 -14.13 -37.43 2.30
N SER A 680 -13.70 -38.36 3.18
CA SER A 680 -14.49 -39.53 3.56
C SER A 680 -15.54 -39.25 4.65
N GLN A 681 -15.51 -38.07 5.27
CA GLN A 681 -16.36 -37.68 6.40
C GLN A 681 -16.65 -36.16 6.40
N SER A 682 -17.50 -35.71 7.33
CA SER A 682 -17.63 -34.29 7.67
C SER A 682 -16.54 -33.86 8.67
N ASN A 683 -15.78 -32.82 8.33
CA ASN A 683 -14.65 -32.32 9.11
C ASN A 683 -14.80 -30.85 9.45
N TYR A 684 -14.31 -30.47 10.62
CA TYR A 684 -14.28 -29.09 11.09
C TYR A 684 -12.88 -28.50 10.84
N ALA A 685 -12.81 -27.19 10.56
CA ALA A 685 -11.53 -26.52 10.30
C ALA A 685 -10.65 -26.43 11.57
N LEU A 686 -9.40 -26.88 11.39
CA LEU A 686 -8.27 -26.61 12.26
C LEU A 686 -7.25 -25.75 11.50
N LEU A 687 -6.81 -24.64 12.08
CA LEU A 687 -5.87 -23.69 11.47
C LEU A 687 -4.56 -23.54 12.28
N GLY A 688 -3.52 -22.97 11.66
CA GLY A 688 -2.27 -22.60 12.33
C GLY A 688 -1.23 -23.73 12.43
N GLY A 689 -1.65 -25.00 12.40
CA GLY A 689 -0.75 -26.11 12.70
C GLY A 689 -0.46 -26.25 14.21
N ARG A 690 0.27 -27.31 14.58
CA ARG A 690 0.59 -27.63 15.98
C ARG A 690 2.09 -27.77 16.21
N SER A 691 2.51 -27.74 17.47
CA SER A 691 3.85 -28.19 17.84
C SER A 691 4.11 -29.63 17.38
N GLY A 692 5.27 -29.85 16.77
CA GLY A 692 5.71 -31.15 16.24
C GLY A 692 5.31 -31.44 14.79
N ILE A 693 5.00 -30.43 13.97
CA ILE A 693 4.88 -30.58 12.50
C ILE A 693 5.85 -29.69 11.71
N GLY A 694 6.63 -28.83 12.37
CA GLY A 694 7.65 -28.01 11.73
C GLY A 694 7.08 -27.01 10.72
N SER A 695 7.75 -26.89 9.56
CA SER A 695 7.47 -25.87 8.53
C SER A 695 6.10 -25.98 7.86
N SER A 696 5.31 -27.01 8.15
CA SER A 696 3.90 -27.09 7.70
C SER A 696 2.96 -26.09 8.38
N CYS A 697 3.38 -25.37 9.43
CA CYS A 697 2.56 -24.36 10.13
C CYS A 697 2.31 -23.11 9.25
N GLY A 698 1.81 -22.02 9.85
CA GLY A 698 1.40 -20.80 9.12
C GLY A 698 -0.10 -20.82 8.83
N PHE A 699 -0.57 -20.44 7.64
CA PHE A 699 -1.99 -20.54 7.25
C PHE A 699 -2.44 -21.97 6.91
N TYR A 700 -1.96 -22.96 7.68
CA TYR A 700 -2.30 -24.36 7.42
C TYR A 700 -3.79 -24.60 7.65
N VAL A 701 -4.55 -24.79 6.57
CA VAL A 701 -5.95 -25.25 6.63
C VAL A 701 -6.01 -26.78 6.66
N HIS A 702 -6.38 -27.35 7.81
CA HIS A 702 -6.62 -28.78 8.00
C HIS A 702 -8.11 -29.07 8.20
N LEU A 703 -8.66 -29.87 7.29
CA LEU A 703 -10.05 -30.35 7.30
C LEU A 703 -10.07 -31.89 7.24
N GLY A 704 -9.25 -32.50 8.12
CA GLY A 704 -9.13 -33.95 8.29
C GLY A 704 -9.76 -34.50 9.58
N THR A 705 -10.30 -33.64 10.43
CA THR A 705 -10.74 -33.97 11.79
C THR A 705 -12.23 -33.76 11.98
N GLY A 706 -12.96 -34.79 12.41
CA GLY A 706 -14.38 -34.67 12.80
C GLY A 706 -14.55 -33.96 14.15
N ALA A 707 -15.64 -33.21 14.31
CA ALA A 707 -15.85 -32.31 15.46
C ALA A 707 -15.95 -32.99 16.85
N GLY A 708 -16.08 -34.32 16.90
CA GLY A 708 -16.08 -35.09 18.14
C GLY A 708 -14.68 -35.47 18.67
N ILE A 709 -13.62 -35.23 17.89
CA ILE A 709 -12.25 -35.55 18.28
C ILE A 709 -11.78 -34.57 19.36
N ALA A 710 -11.14 -35.11 20.39
CA ALA A 710 -10.51 -34.35 21.48
C ALA A 710 -9.04 -34.78 21.58
N ASN A 711 -8.10 -33.84 21.49
CA ASN A 711 -6.66 -34.15 21.52
C ASN A 711 -5.87 -32.97 22.11
N TRP A 712 -4.66 -33.23 22.63
CA TRP A 712 -3.83 -32.21 23.28
C TRP A 712 -3.46 -31.06 22.34
N TYR A 713 -3.35 -31.36 21.05
CA TYR A 713 -2.96 -30.41 20.02
C TYR A 713 -4.10 -29.60 19.41
N ILE A 714 -5.36 -29.84 19.78
CA ILE A 714 -6.54 -29.17 19.23
C ILE A 714 -7.03 -28.17 20.27
N GLY A 715 -7.15 -26.87 19.97
CA GLY A 715 -7.78 -25.93 20.91
C GLY A 715 -8.36 -24.66 20.30
N GLY A 716 -9.43 -24.18 20.92
CA GLY A 716 -10.08 -22.92 20.59
C GLY A 716 -9.51 -21.77 21.40
N ALA A 717 -9.59 -20.58 20.83
CA ALA A 717 -9.43 -19.33 21.56
C ALA A 717 -10.67 -18.44 21.36
N LEU A 718 -10.86 -17.49 22.27
CA LEU A 718 -12.08 -16.66 22.33
C LEU A 718 -12.12 -15.64 21.21
N SER A 719 -13.32 -15.31 20.75
CA SER A 719 -13.55 -14.19 19.86
C SER A 719 -14.88 -13.50 20.19
N CYS A 720 -14.92 -12.17 20.10
CA CYS A 720 -16.08 -11.39 20.52
C CYS A 720 -16.49 -10.31 19.50
N ARG A 721 -17.80 -10.23 19.19
CA ARG A 721 -18.44 -9.05 18.58
C ARG A 721 -19.52 -8.52 19.53
N PRO A 722 -19.28 -7.41 20.25
CA PRO A 722 -20.29 -6.83 21.12
C PRO A 722 -21.62 -6.62 20.37
N GLN A 723 -22.74 -6.88 21.03
CA GLN A 723 -24.05 -6.48 20.48
C GLN A 723 -24.31 -5.03 20.85
N VAL A 724 -24.86 -4.25 19.93
CA VAL A 724 -25.25 -2.86 20.21
C VAL A 724 -26.34 -2.86 21.29
N GLY A 725 -26.27 -1.91 22.21
CA GLY A 725 -27.21 -1.76 23.34
C GLY A 725 -28.55 -1.19 22.92
#